data_AF-A0A0G4MTX4-F1
#
_entry.id   AF-A0A0G4MTX4-F1
#
_cell.length_a   1.000
_cell.length_b   1.000
_cell.length_c   1.000
_cell.angle_alpha   90.00
_cell.angle_beta   90.00
_cell.angle_gamma   90.00
#
_symmetry.space_group_name_H-M   'P 1'
#
loop_
_entity.id
_entity.type
_entity.pdbx_description
1 polymer ?
#
loop_
_entity_poly.entity_id
_entity_poly.type
_entity_poly.pdbx_seq_one_letter_code
_entity_poly.pdbx_strand_id
1 'polypeptide(L)'
;MARLSVPTTGLLSSAVRIHKSNAIVQKIVGRLSRPALLSLALDWLDEDNQLLCAPQLGSSHDPNDFYPPAESLQQLRRLYRELQARKGSKKDVVDRVLEGDWRHGLSLYQLAMADVRYFHEHQSSLNWMAYRLALATPHPDGDDDNDDSVITLNQQSLDVPRFHPSTFLQTLQSQILPDVKVHYHLDRPPGLALLLVRLFIVDSPYTSAMALDDGTSAKTPQIESSRTLYIAFPDAAPFLGSSHDPNDFYPPAESLQQLRRLYRELQARKGSKKDVVDRVLEGDWRHGLSLYQLAMADVRYFHEHQSSLNWMAYRLALATPHPDGDDDNDDSVITLNQQSLDVPRFHPSTFLQTLQSQILPDVKVHYHLDRPPGLALLLVRLFIVDSPYTSAMALDDGTSAKTPQIESSRTLYIAFPDAAPFVYLSKPQSTGIATGADSKVFRNLVEEGIPKALSQPRKRYTLQATDLRSKNLSLLLSSKGAGRTNAAAGGWSFYADRKKNESPLDTTLPTPPLSEDSESVSSAAGEQVTAAKRKVTYDPAEADRFDKKARLLAARARFGDSAKLDDGRGIERVDITMEDSFLGPENNVPVDEDETSWAPGVKLTFRGSHVFAGMRQLVEAGVVDGSRMPGWLTGEEGVTIGVVRDGRIRGYKGSGI
;
A
#
# COMPACT_ATOMS: atom_id res chain seq x y z
N MET A 1 24.21 -12.13 -49.32
CA MET A 1 23.36 -10.96 -49.03
C MET A 1 23.45 -10.64 -47.55
N ALA A 2 23.93 -9.44 -47.19
CA ALA A 2 23.94 -8.98 -45.80
C ALA A 2 22.50 -8.90 -45.29
N ARG A 3 22.19 -9.63 -44.21
CA ARG A 3 20.88 -9.53 -43.56
C ARG A 3 20.83 -8.18 -42.86
N LEU A 4 20.05 -7.24 -43.39
CA LEU A 4 19.66 -6.01 -42.68
C LEU A 4 19.09 -6.42 -41.32
N SER A 5 19.81 -6.11 -40.24
CA SER A 5 19.35 -6.37 -38.88
C SER A 5 18.57 -5.17 -38.37
N VAL A 6 17.31 -5.38 -37.97
CA VAL A 6 16.46 -4.35 -37.35
C VAL A 6 17.15 -3.83 -36.08
N PRO A 7 17.24 -2.51 -35.86
CA PRO A 7 17.70 -1.94 -34.60
C PRO A 7 16.85 -2.46 -33.44
N THR A 8 17.51 -2.99 -32.41
CA THR A 8 16.84 -3.53 -31.23
C THR A 8 17.59 -3.03 -30.01
N THR A 9 16.87 -2.65 -28.96
CA THR A 9 17.44 -2.32 -27.64
C THR A 9 17.96 -3.56 -26.89
N GLY A 10 18.15 -4.69 -27.59
CA GLY A 10 18.55 -5.97 -27.03
C GLY A 10 20.03 -6.02 -26.66
N LEU A 11 20.33 -6.67 -25.53
CA LEU A 11 21.70 -6.92 -25.07
C LEU A 11 22.52 -7.69 -26.11
N LEU A 12 23.81 -7.38 -26.21
CA LEU A 12 24.76 -8.33 -26.78
C LEU A 12 24.88 -9.50 -25.83
N SER A 13 24.44 -10.69 -26.29
CA SER A 13 24.53 -11.91 -25.49
C SER A 13 25.99 -12.20 -25.13
N SER A 14 26.22 -12.54 -23.86
CA SER A 14 27.51 -13.02 -23.34
C SER A 14 28.08 -14.22 -24.12
N ALA A 15 27.23 -14.97 -24.84
CA ALA A 15 27.62 -16.11 -25.66
C ALA A 15 28.18 -15.73 -27.04
N VAL A 16 28.07 -14.47 -27.48
CA VAL A 16 28.62 -14.01 -28.77
C VAL A 16 30.13 -14.21 -28.76
N ARG A 17 30.67 -14.89 -29.77
CA ARG A 17 32.10 -15.19 -29.90
C ARG A 17 32.79 -14.26 -30.89
N ILE A 18 33.98 -13.80 -30.52
CA ILE A 18 34.88 -13.05 -31.38
C ILE A 18 35.98 -13.99 -31.88
N HIS A 19 36.17 -14.03 -33.19
CA HIS A 19 37.17 -14.88 -33.83
C HIS A 19 38.60 -14.50 -33.38
N LYS A 20 39.48 -15.50 -33.24
CA LYS A 20 40.86 -15.33 -32.75
C LYS A 20 41.75 -14.40 -33.56
N SER A 21 41.42 -14.18 -34.84
CA SER A 21 42.13 -13.25 -35.73
C SER A 21 41.83 -11.78 -35.45
N ASN A 22 40.82 -11.49 -34.61
CA ASN A 22 40.50 -10.13 -34.25
C ASN A 22 41.59 -9.55 -33.32
N ALA A 23 42.09 -8.36 -33.66
CA ALA A 23 43.11 -7.66 -32.90
C ALA A 23 42.74 -7.44 -31.42
N ILE A 24 41.45 -7.30 -31.11
CA ILE A 24 40.95 -7.14 -29.73
C ILE A 24 41.26 -8.38 -28.89
N VAL A 25 41.00 -9.58 -29.43
CA VAL A 25 41.26 -10.85 -28.74
C VAL A 25 42.75 -11.01 -28.46
N GLN A 26 43.58 -10.77 -29.47
CA GLN A 26 45.04 -10.83 -29.37
C GLN A 26 45.58 -9.81 -28.35
N LYS A 27 45.05 -8.59 -28.35
CA LYS A 27 45.43 -7.53 -27.42
C LYS A 27 45.04 -7.85 -25.98
N ILE A 28 43.81 -8.30 -25.74
CA ILE A 28 43.26 -8.59 -24.39
C ILE A 28 43.94 -9.80 -23.76
N VAL A 29 44.14 -10.87 -24.53
CA VAL A 29 44.81 -12.08 -24.04
C VAL A 29 46.32 -11.83 -23.92
N GLY A 30 46.92 -11.13 -24.88
CA GLY A 30 48.35 -10.85 -24.93
C GLY A 30 48.86 -9.92 -23.83
N ARG A 31 48.03 -9.04 -23.28
CA ARG A 31 48.42 -8.14 -22.17
C ARG A 31 48.46 -8.79 -20.80
N LEU A 32 47.81 -9.95 -20.63
CA LEU A 32 47.81 -10.67 -19.36
C LEU A 32 49.20 -11.24 -19.04
N SER A 33 49.51 -11.35 -17.76
CA SER A 33 50.68 -12.10 -17.30
C SER A 33 50.49 -13.60 -17.58
N ARG A 34 51.59 -14.36 -17.74
CA ARG A 34 51.51 -15.83 -17.86
C ARG A 34 50.71 -16.49 -16.72
N PRO A 35 50.96 -16.18 -15.43
CA PRO A 35 50.20 -16.80 -14.35
C PRO A 35 48.71 -16.39 -14.35
N ALA A 36 48.37 -15.15 -14.69
CA ALA A 36 46.96 -14.74 -14.77
C ALA A 36 46.23 -15.40 -15.94
N LEU A 37 46.88 -15.59 -17.08
CA LEU A 37 46.29 -16.28 -18.22
C LEU A 37 46.02 -17.76 -17.88
N LEU A 38 46.94 -18.42 -17.18
CA LEU A 38 46.75 -19.81 -16.73
C LEU A 38 45.66 -19.93 -15.66
N SER A 39 45.58 -19.00 -14.71
CA SER A 39 44.49 -19.00 -13.72
C SER A 39 43.15 -18.77 -14.40
N LEU A 40 43.07 -17.79 -15.31
CA LEU A 40 41.85 -17.47 -16.04
C LEU A 40 41.39 -18.64 -16.92
N ALA A 41 42.32 -19.35 -17.56
CA ALA A 41 41.99 -20.54 -18.33
C ALA A 41 41.42 -21.66 -17.44
N LEU A 42 41.91 -21.81 -16.20
CA LEU A 42 41.32 -22.73 -15.23
C LEU A 42 39.91 -22.30 -14.80
N ASP A 43 39.68 -20.99 -14.57
CA ASP A 43 38.37 -20.44 -14.23
C ASP A 43 37.35 -20.67 -15.37
N TRP A 44 37.78 -20.54 -16.63
CA TRP A 44 36.95 -20.89 -17.80
C TRP A 44 36.60 -22.38 -17.88
N LEU A 45 37.44 -23.25 -17.30
CA LEU A 45 37.22 -24.68 -17.25
C LEU A 45 36.34 -25.12 -16.08
N ASP A 46 35.92 -24.24 -15.17
CA ASP A 46 35.00 -24.58 -14.07
C ASP A 46 33.59 -24.92 -14.56
N GLU A 47 32.88 -25.75 -13.79
CA GLU A 47 31.59 -26.33 -14.21
C GLU A 47 30.53 -25.24 -14.45
N ASP A 48 30.54 -24.20 -13.63
CA ASP A 48 29.61 -23.06 -13.70
C ASP A 48 29.77 -22.23 -14.99
N ASN A 49 30.99 -22.18 -15.53
CA ASN A 49 31.33 -21.36 -16.70
C ASN A 49 31.19 -22.11 -18.04
N GLN A 50 30.89 -23.41 -18.05
CA GLN A 50 30.89 -24.22 -19.27
C GLN A 50 29.85 -23.76 -20.30
N LEU A 51 28.71 -23.23 -19.87
CA LEU A 51 27.67 -22.74 -20.78
C LEU A 51 28.16 -21.63 -21.72
N LEU A 52 29.11 -20.79 -21.27
CA LEU A 52 29.61 -19.64 -22.01
C LEU A 52 31.09 -19.78 -22.43
N CYS A 53 31.85 -20.65 -21.76
CA CYS A 53 33.30 -20.78 -21.93
C CYS A 53 33.75 -22.15 -22.46
N ALA A 54 32.84 -23.01 -22.92
CA ALA A 54 33.17 -24.38 -23.36
C ALA A 54 34.40 -24.44 -24.29
N PRO A 55 35.43 -25.24 -23.94
CA PRO A 55 36.58 -25.50 -24.79
C PRO A 55 36.24 -26.52 -25.89
N GLN A 56 37.13 -26.65 -26.86
CA GLN A 56 37.07 -27.71 -27.86
C GLN A 56 37.59 -29.02 -27.26
N LEU A 57 36.70 -30.00 -27.14
CA LEU A 57 36.98 -31.35 -26.63
C LEU A 57 36.72 -32.40 -27.70
N GLY A 58 37.40 -33.55 -27.59
CA GLY A 58 37.29 -34.68 -28.52
C GLY A 58 38.61 -34.97 -29.22
N SER A 59 38.62 -35.97 -30.11
CA SER A 59 39.81 -36.35 -30.87
C SER A 59 39.91 -35.56 -32.17
N SER A 60 40.96 -34.73 -32.32
CA SER A 60 41.41 -34.31 -33.65
C SER A 60 42.13 -35.50 -34.29
N HIS A 61 41.72 -35.91 -35.49
CA HIS A 61 42.37 -36.97 -36.25
C HIS A 61 43.52 -36.45 -37.13
N ASP A 62 43.90 -35.17 -36.99
CA ASP A 62 45.00 -34.58 -37.76
C ASP A 62 46.35 -34.85 -37.07
N PRO A 63 47.23 -35.68 -37.65
CA PRO A 63 48.53 -36.01 -37.07
C PRO A 63 49.51 -34.82 -37.06
N ASN A 64 49.20 -33.70 -37.75
CA ASN A 64 50.03 -32.49 -37.80
C ASN A 64 49.55 -31.39 -36.83
N ASP A 65 48.57 -31.69 -35.97
CA ASP A 65 48.02 -30.72 -35.03
C ASP A 65 48.98 -30.45 -33.86
N PHE A 66 49.55 -29.25 -33.79
CA PHE A 66 50.52 -28.85 -32.76
C PHE A 66 49.91 -28.80 -31.36
N TYR A 67 48.59 -28.63 -31.26
CA TYR A 67 47.86 -28.55 -29.99
C TYR A 67 46.61 -29.43 -30.01
N PRO A 68 46.75 -30.76 -29.84
CA PRO A 68 45.62 -31.67 -29.90
C PRO A 68 44.58 -31.34 -28.81
N PRO A 69 43.28 -31.39 -29.14
CA PRO A 69 42.19 -31.23 -28.18
C PRO A 69 42.21 -32.36 -27.15
N ALA A 70 41.80 -32.04 -25.92
CA ALA A 70 41.72 -33.03 -24.84
C ALA A 70 40.44 -33.87 -24.96
N GLU A 71 40.50 -35.12 -24.49
CA GLU A 71 39.37 -36.06 -24.51
C GLU A 71 38.32 -35.71 -23.44
N SER A 72 38.71 -35.02 -22.36
CA SER A 72 37.81 -34.61 -21.29
C SER A 72 38.23 -33.29 -20.62
N LEU A 73 37.25 -32.61 -19.98
CA LEU A 73 37.51 -31.42 -19.17
C LEU A 73 38.52 -31.69 -18.04
N GLN A 74 38.47 -32.87 -17.43
CA GLN A 74 39.39 -33.24 -16.36
C GLN A 74 40.83 -33.36 -16.85
N GLN A 75 41.03 -33.96 -18.04
CA GLN A 75 42.34 -34.03 -18.68
C GLN A 75 42.86 -32.63 -19.02
N LEU A 76 42.00 -31.74 -19.53
CA LEU A 76 42.38 -30.38 -19.85
C LEU A 76 42.75 -29.56 -18.61
N ARG A 77 41.97 -29.66 -17.52
CA ARG A 77 42.29 -29.03 -16.22
C ARG A 77 43.64 -29.52 -15.69
N ARG A 78 43.94 -30.81 -15.81
CA ARG A 78 45.25 -31.37 -15.42
C ARG A 78 46.38 -30.77 -16.25
N LEU A 79 46.20 -30.67 -17.57
CA LEU A 79 47.19 -30.07 -18.48
C LEU A 79 47.51 -28.62 -18.08
N TYR A 80 46.50 -27.79 -17.83
CA TYR A 80 46.71 -26.40 -17.40
C TYR A 80 47.39 -26.28 -16.03
N ARG A 81 47.10 -27.19 -15.08
CA ARG A 81 47.83 -27.26 -13.80
C ARG A 81 49.30 -27.67 -13.98
N GLU A 82 49.58 -28.60 -14.89
CA GLU A 82 50.96 -28.96 -15.24
C GLU A 82 51.70 -27.79 -15.91
N LEU A 83 51.03 -27.03 -16.78
CA LEU A 83 51.58 -25.80 -17.36
C LEU A 83 51.84 -24.73 -16.31
N GLN A 84 51.01 -24.63 -15.27
CA GLN A 84 51.22 -23.70 -14.16
C GLN A 84 52.45 -24.08 -13.31
N ALA A 85 52.68 -25.38 -13.08
CA ALA A 85 53.84 -25.89 -12.36
C ALA A 85 55.15 -25.77 -13.17
N ARG A 86 55.08 -25.88 -14.50
CA ARG A 86 56.24 -25.74 -15.39
C ARG A 86 56.58 -24.27 -15.66
N LYS A 87 57.86 -23.96 -15.83
CA LYS A 87 58.32 -22.69 -16.42
C LYS A 87 58.26 -22.79 -17.94
N GLY A 88 57.69 -21.79 -18.61
CA GLY A 88 57.54 -21.77 -20.06
C GLY A 88 57.24 -20.37 -20.59
N SER A 89 57.22 -20.20 -21.92
CA SER A 89 56.91 -18.92 -22.53
C SER A 89 55.44 -18.55 -22.34
N LYS A 90 55.14 -17.25 -22.25
CA LYS A 90 53.75 -16.77 -22.30
C LYS A 90 53.14 -17.06 -23.67
N LYS A 91 53.94 -16.94 -24.74
CA LYS A 91 53.48 -17.14 -26.11
C LYS A 91 52.90 -18.54 -26.32
N ASP A 92 53.59 -19.57 -25.83
CA ASP A 92 53.12 -20.96 -25.92
C ASP A 92 51.75 -21.15 -25.24
N VAL A 93 51.49 -20.45 -24.13
CA VAL A 93 50.17 -20.51 -23.44
C VAL A 93 49.10 -19.78 -24.23
N VAL A 94 49.41 -18.61 -24.82
CA VAL A 94 48.48 -17.87 -25.67
C VAL A 94 48.12 -18.67 -26.92
N ASP A 95 49.13 -19.26 -27.58
CA ASP A 95 48.96 -20.09 -28.77
C ASP A 95 48.16 -21.35 -28.42
N ARG A 96 48.43 -22.01 -27.28
CA ARG A 96 47.61 -23.14 -26.80
C ARG A 96 46.14 -22.75 -26.56
N VAL A 97 45.88 -21.60 -25.93
CA VAL A 97 44.51 -21.13 -25.65
C VAL A 97 43.77 -20.81 -26.95
N LEU A 98 44.38 -20.02 -27.86
CA LEU A 98 43.70 -19.51 -29.05
C LEU A 98 43.73 -20.47 -30.25
N GLU A 99 44.79 -21.27 -30.40
CA GLU A 99 44.97 -22.21 -31.51
C GLU A 99 44.67 -23.66 -31.14
N GLY A 100 44.73 -24.00 -29.85
CA GLY A 100 44.40 -25.33 -29.33
C GLY A 100 42.98 -25.43 -28.81
N ASP A 101 42.73 -24.88 -27.62
CA ASP A 101 41.55 -25.21 -26.81
C ASP A 101 40.30 -24.33 -27.12
N TRP A 102 40.45 -23.13 -27.70
CA TRP A 102 39.35 -22.25 -28.11
C TRP A 102 39.49 -21.74 -29.56
N ARG A 103 39.64 -22.68 -30.51
CA ARG A 103 39.87 -22.37 -31.95
C ARG A 103 38.77 -21.56 -32.60
N HIS A 104 37.54 -21.75 -32.14
CA HIS A 104 36.32 -21.07 -32.58
C HIS A 104 36.18 -19.63 -32.05
N GLY A 105 37.14 -19.16 -31.25
CA GLY A 105 37.17 -17.82 -30.69
C GLY A 105 36.57 -17.73 -29.28
N LEU A 106 36.85 -16.60 -28.62
CA LEU A 106 36.46 -16.36 -27.24
C LEU A 106 35.11 -15.64 -27.17
N SER A 107 34.29 -15.99 -26.18
CA SER A 107 33.01 -15.31 -25.93
C SER A 107 33.22 -13.91 -25.34
N LEU A 108 32.23 -13.02 -25.49
CA LEU A 108 32.26 -11.70 -24.86
C LEU A 108 32.39 -11.79 -23.33
N TYR A 109 31.82 -12.84 -22.73
CA TYR A 109 32.03 -13.14 -21.31
C TYR A 109 33.49 -13.49 -20.99
N GLN A 110 34.13 -14.37 -21.78
CA GLN A 110 35.55 -14.70 -21.61
C GLN A 110 36.46 -13.47 -21.75
N LEU A 111 36.16 -12.59 -22.72
CA LEU A 111 36.89 -11.32 -22.90
C LEU A 111 36.66 -10.34 -21.74
N ALA A 112 35.44 -10.29 -21.19
CA ALA A 112 35.15 -9.48 -20.02
C ALA A 112 35.92 -9.96 -18.78
N MET A 113 35.98 -11.26 -18.54
CA MET A 113 36.78 -11.84 -17.46
C MET A 113 38.28 -11.54 -17.63
N ALA A 114 38.80 -11.61 -18.86
CA ALA A 114 40.19 -11.27 -19.16
C ALA A 114 40.50 -9.78 -18.90
N ASP A 115 39.59 -8.89 -19.27
CA ASP A 115 39.71 -7.45 -19.04
C ASP A 115 39.71 -7.09 -17.57
N VAL A 116 38.77 -7.65 -16.80
CA VAL A 116 38.67 -7.48 -15.36
C VAL A 116 39.90 -8.04 -14.65
N ARG A 117 40.38 -9.22 -15.08
CA ARG A 117 41.60 -9.81 -14.54
C ARG A 117 42.82 -8.93 -14.75
N TYR A 118 42.95 -8.33 -15.94
CA TYR A 118 44.01 -7.37 -16.22
C TYR A 118 43.90 -6.12 -15.33
N PHE A 119 42.68 -5.63 -15.09
CA PHE A 119 42.42 -4.50 -14.19
C PHE A 119 42.84 -4.81 -12.74
N HIS A 120 42.59 -6.02 -12.23
CA HIS A 120 43.04 -6.42 -10.90
C HIS A 120 44.57 -6.43 -10.74
N GLU A 121 45.31 -6.81 -11.79
CA GLU A 121 46.77 -6.76 -11.77
C GLU A 121 47.32 -5.33 -11.91
N HIS A 122 46.62 -4.46 -12.68
CA HIS A 122 47.11 -3.13 -13.06
C HIS A 122 46.05 -2.04 -12.81
N GLN A 123 45.80 -1.72 -11.54
CA GLN A 123 44.80 -0.71 -11.16
C GLN A 123 45.10 0.70 -11.72
N SER A 124 46.38 1.02 -11.99
CA SER A 124 46.81 2.30 -12.59
C SER A 124 46.67 2.37 -14.12
N SER A 125 46.10 1.34 -14.76
CA SER A 125 45.97 1.29 -16.23
C SER A 125 44.80 2.11 -16.78
N LEU A 126 43.89 2.57 -15.92
CA LEU A 126 42.71 3.36 -16.28
C LEU A 126 42.75 4.74 -15.65
N ASN A 127 42.28 5.75 -16.39
CA ASN A 127 42.06 7.10 -15.88
C ASN A 127 40.62 7.24 -15.39
N TRP A 128 40.44 7.69 -14.15
CA TRP A 128 39.14 7.81 -13.50
C TRP A 128 38.69 9.27 -13.42
N MET A 129 37.40 9.51 -13.71
CA MET A 129 36.74 10.80 -13.47
C MET A 129 35.62 10.59 -12.45
N ALA A 130 35.61 11.41 -11.40
CA ALA A 130 34.60 11.35 -10.36
C ALA A 130 33.45 12.32 -10.65
N TYR A 131 32.21 11.81 -10.63
CA TYR A 131 31.00 12.60 -10.81
C TYR A 131 30.17 12.57 -9.52
N ARG A 132 29.60 13.71 -9.12
CA ARG A 132 28.67 13.81 -7.99
C ARG A 132 27.24 13.70 -8.52
N LEU A 133 26.48 12.73 -8.01
CA LEU A 133 25.02 12.69 -8.20
C LEU A 133 24.37 13.75 -7.31
N ALA A 134 23.49 14.56 -7.87
CA ALA A 134 22.75 15.60 -7.16
C ALA A 134 21.27 15.51 -7.52
N LEU A 135 20.40 15.69 -6.53
CA LEU A 135 18.95 15.68 -6.71
C LEU A 135 18.53 16.95 -7.45
N ALA A 136 17.90 16.78 -8.61
CA ALA A 136 17.26 17.86 -9.34
C ALA A 136 15.92 18.19 -8.68
N THR A 137 15.71 19.46 -8.29
CA THR A 137 14.41 19.95 -7.84
C THR A 137 13.75 20.74 -8.97
N PRO A 138 12.52 20.39 -9.42
CA PRO A 138 11.79 21.20 -10.37
C PRO A 138 11.46 22.56 -9.75
N HIS A 139 11.69 23.64 -10.49
CA HIS A 139 11.38 25.01 -10.06
C HIS A 139 9.85 25.21 -10.07
N PRO A 140 9.22 25.76 -9.02
CA PRO A 140 7.76 25.91 -8.99
C PRO A 140 7.21 27.05 -9.85
N ASP A 141 8.04 28.03 -10.23
CA ASP A 141 7.55 29.29 -10.82
C ASP A 141 8.41 29.70 -12.03
N GLY A 142 7.87 29.50 -13.23
CA GLY A 142 8.51 29.93 -14.47
C GLY A 142 7.59 29.77 -15.66
N ASP A 143 6.67 30.72 -15.83
CA ASP A 143 6.10 31.04 -17.14
C ASP A 143 7.26 31.51 -18.03
N ASP A 144 7.72 30.70 -18.99
CA ASP A 144 8.19 31.17 -20.30
C ASP A 144 8.61 30.00 -21.21
N ASP A 145 8.22 30.12 -22.48
CA ASP A 145 8.47 29.24 -23.62
C ASP A 145 9.96 29.14 -24.02
N ASN A 146 10.83 28.73 -23.10
CA ASN A 146 12.23 28.43 -23.39
C ASN A 146 12.59 27.04 -22.88
N ASP A 147 12.97 26.15 -23.80
CA ASP A 147 13.21 24.71 -23.62
C ASP A 147 14.41 24.37 -22.69
N ASP A 148 15.01 25.38 -22.05
CA ASP A 148 16.08 25.25 -21.08
C ASP A 148 15.55 25.51 -19.66
N SER A 149 14.77 24.57 -19.13
CA SER A 149 14.47 24.55 -17.69
C SER A 149 15.77 24.47 -16.90
N VAL A 150 16.18 25.58 -16.28
CA VAL A 150 17.41 25.67 -15.50
C VAL A 150 17.26 24.80 -14.25
N ILE A 151 17.77 23.57 -14.33
CA ILE A 151 17.79 22.60 -13.23
C ILE A 151 18.60 23.21 -12.07
N THR A 152 17.93 23.55 -10.97
CA THR A 152 18.61 23.99 -9.75
C THR A 152 19.08 22.77 -8.96
N LEU A 153 20.40 22.65 -8.80
CA LEU A 153 21.03 21.53 -8.08
C LEU A 153 20.91 21.75 -6.57
N ASN A 154 20.26 20.82 -5.86
CA ASN A 154 20.24 20.86 -4.41
C ASN A 154 21.60 20.42 -3.84
N GLN A 155 22.50 21.38 -3.59
CA GLN A 155 23.85 21.12 -3.09
C GLN A 155 23.89 20.60 -1.65
N GLN A 156 22.78 20.72 -0.90
CA GLN A 156 22.66 20.34 0.52
C GLN A 156 22.13 18.92 0.74
N SER A 157 21.58 18.27 -0.29
CA SER A 157 21.13 16.88 -0.18
C SER A 157 22.33 15.92 -0.06
N LEU A 158 22.29 15.06 0.97
CA LEU A 158 23.23 13.96 1.22
C LEU A 158 22.63 12.60 0.80
N ASP A 159 21.48 12.59 0.12
CA ASP A 159 20.78 11.37 -0.26
C ASP A 159 21.51 10.67 -1.41
N VAL A 160 22.22 9.60 -1.09
CA VAL A 160 22.84 8.72 -2.09
C VAL A 160 21.83 7.65 -2.51
N PRO A 161 21.41 7.59 -3.78
CA PRO A 161 20.52 6.54 -4.25
C PRO A 161 21.24 5.18 -4.19
N ARG A 162 20.69 4.25 -3.40
CA ARG A 162 21.10 2.85 -3.42
C ARG A 162 20.46 2.18 -4.63
N PHE A 163 21.22 1.42 -5.41
CA PHE A 163 20.69 0.73 -6.57
C PHE A 163 21.10 -0.74 -6.56
N HIS A 164 20.20 -1.61 -7.02
CA HIS A 164 20.51 -3.02 -7.23
C HIS A 164 21.09 -3.21 -8.65
N PRO A 165 22.21 -3.95 -8.84
CA PRO A 165 22.90 -4.01 -10.12
C PRO A 165 22.03 -4.56 -11.27
N SER A 166 21.24 -5.60 -11.02
CA SER A 166 20.43 -6.23 -12.07
C SER A 166 19.31 -5.32 -12.57
N THR A 167 18.63 -4.62 -11.66
CA THR A 167 17.55 -3.69 -11.99
C THR A 167 18.13 -2.45 -12.68
N PHE A 168 19.24 -1.94 -12.16
CA PHE A 168 19.95 -0.81 -12.76
C PHE A 168 20.40 -1.11 -14.19
N LEU A 169 20.96 -2.29 -14.46
CA LEU A 169 21.35 -2.66 -15.82
C LEU A 169 20.15 -2.76 -16.77
N GLN A 170 19.01 -3.30 -16.30
CA GLN A 170 17.80 -3.38 -17.11
C GLN A 170 17.22 -1.98 -17.42
N THR A 171 17.21 -1.08 -16.44
CA THR A 171 16.77 0.30 -16.64
C THR A 171 17.74 1.06 -17.54
N LEU A 172 19.04 0.95 -17.30
CA LEU A 172 20.08 1.58 -18.12
C LEU A 172 19.98 1.10 -19.57
N GLN A 173 19.74 -0.20 -19.79
CA GLN A 173 19.51 -0.76 -21.12
C GLN A 173 18.31 -0.13 -21.81
N SER A 174 17.19 0.08 -21.11
CA SER A 174 16.00 0.72 -21.69
C SER A 174 16.20 2.17 -22.11
N GLN A 175 17.22 2.83 -21.57
CA GLN A 175 17.53 4.24 -21.82
C GLN A 175 18.62 4.44 -22.89
N ILE A 176 19.35 3.38 -23.28
CA ILE A 176 20.34 3.47 -24.35
C ILE A 176 19.66 3.43 -25.72
N LEU A 177 20.18 4.25 -26.65
CA LEU A 177 19.70 4.32 -28.03
C LEU A 177 19.69 2.93 -28.70
N PRO A 178 18.65 2.60 -29.48
CA PRO A 178 18.47 1.28 -30.11
C PRO A 178 19.57 0.92 -31.13
N ASP A 179 20.35 1.90 -31.58
CA ASP A 179 21.45 1.73 -32.53
C ASP A 179 22.79 1.37 -31.84
N VAL A 180 22.86 1.40 -30.50
CA VAL A 180 24.08 1.08 -29.76
C VAL A 180 23.92 -0.26 -29.08
N LYS A 181 24.78 -1.22 -29.44
CA LYS A 181 24.77 -2.55 -28.81
C LYS A 181 25.83 -2.62 -27.73
N VAL A 182 25.43 -2.96 -26.51
CA VAL A 182 26.32 -3.02 -25.36
C VAL A 182 26.30 -4.40 -24.72
N HIS A 183 27.48 -4.91 -24.39
CA HIS A 183 27.67 -6.05 -23.49
C HIS A 183 28.10 -5.54 -22.12
N TYR A 184 27.39 -5.99 -21.07
CA TYR A 184 27.64 -5.59 -19.69
C TYR A 184 28.28 -6.74 -18.92
N HIS A 185 29.27 -6.42 -18.09
CA HIS A 185 29.84 -7.35 -17.14
C HIS A 185 30.04 -6.64 -15.79
N LEU A 186 29.58 -7.29 -14.73
CA LEU A 186 29.66 -6.79 -13.36
C LEU A 186 30.80 -7.50 -12.65
N ASP A 187 31.64 -6.73 -11.97
CA ASP A 187 32.75 -7.24 -11.18
C ASP A 187 32.88 -6.48 -9.85
N ARG A 188 33.43 -7.16 -8.83
CA ARG A 188 33.75 -6.58 -7.53
C ARG A 188 35.23 -6.80 -7.23
N PRO A 189 36.07 -5.77 -7.38
CA PRO A 189 37.50 -5.92 -7.18
C PRO A 189 37.85 -6.29 -5.74
N PRO A 190 38.71 -7.30 -5.52
CA PRO A 190 39.11 -7.69 -4.18
C PRO A 190 39.85 -6.53 -3.50
N GLY A 191 39.42 -6.18 -2.29
CA GLY A 191 40.02 -5.12 -1.47
C GLY A 191 39.51 -3.70 -1.74
N LEU A 192 38.58 -3.50 -2.69
CA LEU A 192 37.93 -2.21 -2.94
C LEU A 192 36.43 -2.32 -2.71
N ALA A 193 35.86 -1.41 -1.91
CA ALA A 193 34.42 -1.31 -1.68
C ALA A 193 33.76 -0.56 -2.86
N LEU A 194 33.80 -1.16 -4.04
CA LEU A 194 33.19 -0.61 -5.25
C LEU A 194 32.63 -1.71 -6.15
N LEU A 195 31.52 -1.40 -6.83
CA LEU A 195 30.97 -2.21 -7.91
C LEU A 195 31.50 -1.67 -9.24
N LEU A 196 32.18 -2.53 -9.99
CA LEU A 196 32.69 -2.22 -11.32
C LEU A 196 31.73 -2.74 -12.39
N VAL A 197 31.29 -1.85 -13.27
CA VAL A 197 30.51 -2.20 -14.46
C VAL A 197 31.38 -1.96 -15.69
N ARG A 198 31.69 -3.03 -16.41
CA ARG A 198 32.34 -2.98 -17.72
C ARG A 198 31.27 -2.94 -18.81
N LEU A 199 31.31 -1.91 -19.65
CA LEU A 199 30.48 -1.74 -20.83
C LEU A 199 31.36 -1.94 -22.06
N PHE A 200 31.07 -2.97 -22.84
CA PHE A 200 31.68 -3.18 -24.16
C PHE A 200 30.67 -2.74 -25.23
N ILE A 201 30.91 -1.56 -25.76
CA ILE A 201 30.05 -0.85 -26.69
C ILE A 201 30.49 -1.19 -28.11
N VAL A 202 29.55 -1.66 -28.92
CA VAL A 202 29.72 -1.90 -30.35
C VAL A 202 28.82 -0.91 -31.08
N ASP A 203 29.46 0.01 -31.80
CA ASP A 203 28.75 0.98 -32.61
C ASP A 203 28.07 0.28 -33.79
N SER A 204 26.85 0.70 -34.12
CA SER A 204 26.14 0.17 -35.28
C SER A 204 26.87 0.54 -36.58
N PRO A 205 26.85 -0.35 -37.60
CA PRO A 205 27.45 -0.07 -38.90
C PRO A 205 26.89 1.19 -39.59
N TYR A 206 25.74 1.73 -39.14
CA TYR A 206 25.16 2.98 -39.65
C TYR A 206 25.86 4.26 -39.15
N THR A 207 26.69 4.15 -38.11
CA THR A 207 27.37 5.30 -37.47
C THR A 207 28.86 5.40 -37.80
N SER A 208 29.45 4.31 -38.31
CA SER A 208 30.85 4.29 -38.75
C SER A 208 30.95 4.92 -40.15
N ALA A 209 31.95 5.78 -40.38
CA ALA A 209 32.20 6.49 -41.65
C ALA A 209 32.54 5.60 -42.87
N MET A 210 32.18 4.31 -42.83
CA MET A 210 32.42 3.32 -43.89
C MET A 210 31.20 3.06 -44.78
N ALA A 211 30.09 3.78 -44.62
CA ALA A 211 28.93 3.68 -45.50
C ALA A 211 29.16 4.25 -46.93
N LEU A 212 30.40 4.57 -47.30
CA LEU A 212 30.77 5.16 -48.59
C LEU A 212 31.85 4.39 -49.38
N ASP A 213 32.32 3.22 -48.91
CA ASP A 213 33.33 2.46 -49.66
C ASP A 213 32.82 1.13 -50.20
N ASP A 214 33.22 0.85 -51.44
CA ASP A 214 32.56 -0.05 -52.39
C ASP A 214 32.71 -1.54 -52.03
N GLY A 215 31.68 -2.31 -52.39
CA GLY A 215 31.44 -3.65 -51.89
C GLY A 215 32.48 -4.69 -52.34
N THR A 216 33.09 -5.40 -51.39
CA THR A 216 33.52 -6.82 -51.54
C THR A 216 34.02 -7.44 -50.24
N SER A 217 33.16 -7.60 -49.22
CA SER A 217 33.28 -8.75 -48.30
C SER A 217 32.06 -8.90 -47.40
N ALA A 218 31.26 -9.94 -47.60
CA ALA A 218 30.29 -10.38 -46.62
C ALA A 218 31.00 -11.22 -45.55
N LYS A 219 31.45 -10.58 -44.46
CA LYS A 219 31.85 -11.27 -43.22
C LYS A 219 31.15 -10.60 -42.03
N THR A 220 30.93 -11.40 -40.99
CA THR A 220 30.46 -11.08 -39.62
C THR A 220 30.49 -9.59 -39.23
N PRO A 221 29.52 -9.09 -38.43
CA PRO A 221 29.47 -7.68 -38.04
C PRO A 221 30.85 -7.22 -37.58
N GLN A 222 31.45 -6.26 -38.28
CA GLN A 222 32.81 -5.83 -37.99
C GLN A 222 32.81 -5.09 -36.65
N ILE A 223 33.29 -5.77 -35.60
CA ILE A 223 33.48 -5.26 -34.22
C ILE A 223 34.66 -4.25 -34.17
N GLU A 224 35.11 -3.73 -35.32
CA GLU A 224 36.29 -2.87 -35.45
C GLU A 224 36.07 -1.50 -34.79
N SER A 225 34.83 -1.00 -34.78
CA SER A 225 34.40 0.20 -34.05
C SER A 225 33.85 -0.14 -32.66
N SER A 226 34.66 -0.71 -31.77
CA SER A 226 34.25 -1.03 -30.38
C SER A 226 35.02 -0.25 -29.33
N ARG A 227 34.32 0.14 -28.26
CA ARG A 227 34.87 0.91 -27.13
C ARG A 227 34.54 0.20 -25.82
N THR A 228 35.46 0.24 -24.87
CA THR A 228 35.24 -0.28 -23.52
C THR A 228 35.20 0.87 -22.53
N LEU A 229 34.09 0.99 -21.79
CA LEU A 229 33.91 1.97 -20.72
C LEU A 229 33.79 1.23 -19.38
N TYR A 230 34.36 1.81 -18.33
CA TYR A 230 34.24 1.31 -16.97
C TYR A 230 33.51 2.35 -16.12
N ILE A 231 32.51 1.90 -15.37
CA ILE A 231 31.79 2.72 -14.39
C ILE A 231 32.01 2.06 -13.04
N ALA A 232 32.57 2.81 -12.09
CA ALA A 232 32.76 2.34 -10.72
C ALA A 232 31.78 3.07 -9.80
N PHE A 233 30.99 2.30 -9.06
CA PHE A 233 30.09 2.83 -8.05
C PHE A 233 30.69 2.56 -6.66
N PRO A 234 30.96 3.60 -5.86
CA PRO A 234 31.43 3.42 -4.49
C PRO A 234 30.31 2.77 -3.67
N ASP A 235 30.64 1.73 -2.91
CA ASP A 235 29.67 0.96 -2.16
C ASP A 235 29.23 1.77 -0.93
N ALA A 236 27.97 2.17 -0.88
CA ALA A 236 27.37 2.76 0.33
C ALA A 236 26.97 1.63 1.29
N ALA A 237 27.99 0.97 1.88
CA ALA A 237 27.95 -0.23 2.73
C ALA A 237 27.78 -1.58 1.98
N PRO A 238 28.39 -2.66 2.49
CA PRO A 238 28.88 -3.78 1.69
C PRO A 238 27.74 -4.72 1.28
N PHE A 239 27.65 -4.98 -0.01
CA PHE A 239 26.85 -6.06 -0.59
C PHE A 239 27.87 -6.94 -1.32
N LEU A 240 28.13 -8.19 -0.90
CA LEU A 240 28.74 -9.26 -1.73
C LEU A 240 27.71 -9.80 -2.76
N GLY A 241 28.08 -10.60 -3.78
CA GLY A 241 27.26 -10.86 -4.98
C GLY A 241 27.64 -12.15 -5.73
N SER A 242 26.73 -13.15 -5.86
CA SER A 242 26.54 -14.22 -6.88
C SER A 242 26.09 -15.63 -6.39
N SER A 243 24.86 -16.00 -6.81
CA SER A 243 24.31 -17.33 -7.13
C SER A 243 24.67 -18.56 -6.26
N HIS A 244 24.08 -18.70 -5.07
CA HIS A 244 24.69 -19.33 -3.86
C HIS A 244 25.63 -18.35 -3.15
N ASP A 245 25.19 -17.10 -3.12
CA ASP A 245 25.99 -15.99 -2.65
C ASP A 245 25.99 -15.92 -1.13
N PRO A 246 27.14 -15.98 -0.43
CA PRO A 246 27.22 -15.70 1.00
C PRO A 246 26.83 -14.26 1.38
N ASN A 247 26.27 -13.47 0.46
CA ASN A 247 25.97 -12.06 0.61
C ASN A 247 24.65 -11.59 -0.01
N ASP A 248 23.75 -12.52 -0.34
CA ASP A 248 22.36 -12.14 -0.50
C ASP A 248 21.91 -11.57 0.86
N PHE A 249 21.59 -10.27 0.93
CA PHE A 249 21.18 -9.62 2.18
C PHE A 249 19.95 -10.31 2.77
N TYR A 250 19.16 -10.96 1.91
CA TYR A 250 18.02 -11.76 2.29
C TYR A 250 18.03 -13.15 1.66
N PRO A 251 18.81 -14.11 2.21
CA PRO A 251 18.89 -15.45 1.65
C PRO A 251 17.51 -16.13 1.70
N PRO A 252 17.08 -16.81 0.62
CA PRO A 252 15.81 -17.53 0.62
C PRO A 252 15.88 -18.67 1.63
N ALA A 253 14.82 -18.84 2.41
CA ALA A 253 14.74 -19.94 3.36
C ALA A 253 14.59 -21.29 2.63
N GLU A 254 15.30 -22.32 3.09
CA GLU A 254 15.24 -23.66 2.51
C GLU A 254 13.92 -24.37 2.87
N SER A 255 13.24 -23.93 3.93
CA SER A 255 11.93 -24.45 4.34
C SER A 255 10.99 -23.39 4.90
N LEU A 256 9.69 -23.64 4.82
CA LEU A 256 8.67 -22.77 5.40
C LEU A 256 8.76 -22.67 6.93
N GLN A 257 9.27 -23.71 7.60
CA GLN A 257 9.51 -23.68 9.04
C GLN A 257 10.68 -22.76 9.40
N GLN A 258 11.76 -22.79 8.61
CA GLN A 258 12.89 -21.88 8.78
C GLN A 258 12.46 -20.42 8.54
N LEU A 259 11.65 -20.17 7.52
CA LEU A 259 11.10 -18.83 7.25
C LEU A 259 10.26 -18.31 8.41
N ARG A 260 9.37 -19.15 8.97
CA ARG A 260 8.57 -18.83 10.17
C ARG A 260 9.45 -18.49 11.37
N ARG A 261 10.54 -19.23 11.59
CA ARG A 261 11.49 -18.96 12.66
C ARG A 261 12.18 -17.61 12.45
N LEU A 262 12.62 -17.31 11.23
CA LEU A 262 13.27 -16.05 10.88
C LEU A 262 12.36 -14.86 11.20
N TYR A 263 11.09 -14.88 10.79
CA TYR A 263 10.15 -13.79 11.10
C TYR A 263 9.84 -13.66 12.60
N ARG A 264 9.81 -14.74 13.37
CA ARG A 264 9.70 -14.66 14.84
C ARG A 264 10.94 -14.04 15.48
N GLU A 265 12.13 -14.36 14.97
CA GLU A 265 13.37 -13.74 15.42
C GLU A 265 13.41 -12.23 15.05
N LEU A 266 12.95 -11.85 13.85
CA LEU A 266 12.80 -10.44 13.47
C LEU A 266 11.82 -9.70 14.38
N GLN A 267 10.70 -10.33 14.74
CA GLN A 267 9.73 -9.77 15.68
C GLN A 267 10.35 -9.58 17.08
N ALA A 268 11.18 -10.53 17.54
CA ALA A 268 11.87 -10.43 18.84
C ALA A 268 12.96 -9.35 18.85
N ARG A 269 13.67 -9.17 17.73
CA ARG A 269 14.77 -8.19 17.59
C ARG A 269 14.29 -6.73 17.55
N LYS A 270 12.99 -6.47 17.37
CA LYS A 270 12.39 -5.11 17.27
C LYS A 270 13.17 -4.18 16.31
N GLY A 271 13.52 -4.67 15.12
CA GLY A 271 14.23 -3.91 14.08
C GLY A 271 13.38 -2.82 13.41
N SER A 272 13.96 -2.11 12.44
CA SER A 272 13.25 -1.09 11.66
C SER A 272 12.12 -1.71 10.83
N LYS A 273 10.98 -1.02 10.71
CA LYS A 273 9.88 -1.43 9.82
C LYS A 273 10.37 -1.56 8.38
N LYS A 274 11.30 -0.69 7.96
CA LYS A 274 11.85 -0.68 6.60
C LYS A 274 12.57 -1.99 6.29
N ASP A 275 13.40 -2.49 7.20
CA ASP A 275 14.10 -3.76 7.04
C ASP A 275 13.12 -4.94 6.88
N VAL A 276 11.99 -4.93 7.59
CA VAL A 276 10.96 -5.98 7.45
C VAL A 276 10.26 -5.87 6.10
N VAL A 277 9.96 -4.65 5.64
CA VAL A 277 9.34 -4.41 4.32
C VAL A 277 10.27 -4.83 3.20
N ASP A 278 11.54 -4.43 3.26
CA ASP A 278 12.56 -4.77 2.29
C ASP A 278 12.78 -6.30 2.27
N ARG A 279 12.82 -6.97 3.44
CA ARG A 279 12.88 -8.44 3.51
C ARG A 279 11.68 -9.11 2.81
N VAL A 280 10.48 -8.58 3.00
CA VAL A 280 9.26 -9.12 2.40
C VAL A 280 9.26 -8.90 0.88
N LEU A 281 9.48 -7.67 0.42
CA LEU A 281 9.34 -7.30 -0.99
C LEU A 281 10.54 -7.70 -1.85
N GLU A 282 11.75 -7.50 -1.34
CA GLU A 282 13.00 -7.75 -2.08
C GLU A 282 13.61 -9.12 -1.77
N GLY A 283 13.28 -9.69 -0.60
CA GLY A 283 13.80 -10.98 -0.14
C GLY A 283 12.88 -12.16 -0.49
N ASP A 284 11.83 -12.37 0.32
CA ASP A 284 11.04 -13.61 0.29
C ASP A 284 9.95 -13.64 -0.79
N TRP A 285 9.43 -12.47 -1.22
CA TRP A 285 8.43 -12.35 -2.29
C TRP A 285 8.91 -11.50 -3.47
N ARG A 286 10.09 -11.83 -4.01
CA ARG A 286 10.74 -11.13 -5.16
C ARG A 286 9.87 -11.05 -6.43
N HIS A 287 8.97 -12.02 -6.59
CA HIS A 287 8.06 -12.11 -7.73
C HIS A 287 6.78 -11.27 -7.56
N GLY A 288 6.69 -10.49 -6.47
CA GLY A 288 5.53 -9.69 -6.13
C GLY A 288 4.60 -10.38 -5.12
N LEU A 289 3.74 -9.57 -4.49
CA LEU A 289 2.72 -10.03 -3.56
C LEU A 289 1.40 -10.31 -4.28
N SER A 290 0.71 -11.37 -3.88
CA SER A 290 -0.64 -11.65 -4.37
C SER A 290 -1.67 -10.64 -3.84
N LEU A 291 -2.78 -10.46 -4.57
CA LEU A 291 -3.90 -9.62 -4.12
C LEU A 291 -4.49 -10.09 -2.78
N TYR A 292 -4.41 -11.39 -2.49
CA TYR A 292 -4.81 -11.93 -1.21
C TYR A 292 -3.87 -11.48 -0.08
N GLN A 293 -2.55 -11.55 -0.29
CA GLN A 293 -1.57 -11.04 0.68
C GLN A 293 -1.71 -9.53 0.91
N LEU A 294 -1.97 -8.78 -0.16
CA LEU A 294 -2.25 -7.34 -0.05
C LEU A 294 -3.54 -7.09 0.76
N ALA A 295 -4.60 -7.89 0.53
CA ALA A 295 -5.83 -7.81 1.31
C ALA A 295 -5.60 -8.12 2.79
N MET A 296 -4.75 -9.11 3.11
CA MET A 296 -4.37 -9.42 4.50
C MET A 296 -3.61 -8.26 5.16
N ALA A 297 -2.71 -7.60 4.43
CA ALA A 297 -1.97 -6.45 4.94
C ALA A 297 -2.90 -5.25 5.21
N ASP A 298 -3.82 -4.97 4.28
CA ASP A 298 -4.82 -3.91 4.41
C ASP A 298 -5.76 -4.14 5.60
N VAL A 299 -6.29 -5.35 5.74
CA VAL A 299 -7.16 -5.74 6.86
C VAL A 299 -6.38 -5.65 8.18
N ARG A 300 -5.11 -6.06 8.18
CA ARG A 300 -4.26 -5.94 9.37
C ARG A 300 -4.03 -4.47 9.75
N TYR A 301 -3.76 -3.61 8.78
CA TYR A 301 -3.64 -2.17 8.99
C TYR A 301 -4.93 -1.58 9.57
N PHE A 302 -6.09 -2.02 9.06
CA PHE A 302 -7.39 -1.61 9.57
C PHE A 302 -7.62 -2.06 11.03
N HIS A 303 -7.20 -3.26 11.43
CA HIS A 303 -7.28 -3.69 12.83
C HIS A 303 -6.42 -2.84 13.77
N GLU A 304 -5.24 -2.40 13.30
CA GLU A 304 -4.34 -1.55 14.07
C GLU A 304 -4.84 -0.09 14.12
N HIS A 305 -5.50 0.38 13.06
CA HIS A 305 -5.95 1.76 12.89
C HIS A 305 -7.44 1.81 12.54
N GLN A 306 -8.31 1.46 13.49
CA GLN A 306 -9.76 1.43 13.28
C GLN A 306 -10.35 2.80 12.88
N SER A 307 -9.70 3.90 13.28
CA SER A 307 -10.09 5.29 12.96
C SER A 307 -9.58 5.79 11.59
N SER A 308 -8.91 4.95 10.80
CA SER A 308 -8.37 5.34 9.48
C SER A 308 -9.45 5.52 8.41
N LEU A 309 -10.56 4.79 8.52
CA LEU A 309 -11.65 4.79 7.56
C LEU A 309 -12.82 5.64 8.07
N ASN A 310 -13.46 6.37 7.15
CA ASN A 310 -14.70 7.09 7.44
C ASN A 310 -15.88 6.28 6.91
N TRP A 311 -16.85 6.03 7.77
CA TRP A 311 -17.98 5.15 7.54
C TRP A 311 -19.29 5.93 7.49
N MET A 312 -20.20 5.46 6.64
CA MET A 312 -21.57 5.93 6.55
C MET A 312 -22.51 4.75 6.71
N ALA A 313 -23.51 4.87 7.58
CA ALA A 313 -24.49 3.83 7.79
C ALA A 313 -25.67 3.97 6.81
N TYR A 314 -26.17 2.83 6.34
CA TYR A 314 -27.32 2.70 5.45
C TYR A 314 -28.30 1.73 6.06
N ARG A 315 -29.60 2.04 6.03
CA ARG A 315 -30.67 1.15 6.47
C ARG A 315 -31.13 0.30 5.27
N LEU A 316 -31.20 -1.01 5.46
CA LEU A 316 -31.86 -1.92 4.54
C LEU A 316 -33.36 -1.88 4.80
N ALA A 317 -34.14 -1.58 3.78
CA ALA A 317 -35.60 -1.56 3.87
C ALA A 317 -36.21 -2.34 2.71
N LEU A 318 -37.35 -2.98 2.96
CA LEU A 318 -38.10 -3.69 1.92
C LEU A 318 -38.83 -2.67 1.04
N ALA A 319 -38.60 -2.75 -0.26
CA ALA A 319 -39.32 -1.98 -1.25
C ALA A 319 -40.70 -2.62 -1.49
N THR A 320 -41.77 -1.90 -1.17
CA THR A 320 -43.13 -2.28 -1.57
C THR A 320 -43.49 -1.53 -2.85
N PRO A 321 -43.97 -2.22 -3.91
CA PRO A 321 -44.56 -1.53 -5.05
C PRO A 321 -45.79 -0.76 -4.57
N HIS A 322 -45.88 0.51 -4.97
CA HIS A 322 -47.02 1.36 -4.64
C HIS A 322 -48.29 0.81 -5.31
N PRO A 323 -49.41 0.59 -4.60
CA PRO A 323 -50.62 0.04 -5.20
C PRO A 323 -51.36 0.99 -6.15
N ASP A 324 -51.18 2.31 -6.02
CA ASP A 324 -52.01 3.30 -6.71
C ASP A 324 -51.16 4.45 -7.30
N GLY A 325 -50.78 4.34 -8.57
CA GLY A 325 -50.14 5.43 -9.30
C GLY A 325 -50.35 5.24 -10.79
N ASP A 326 -51.38 5.93 -11.31
CA ASP A 326 -51.64 6.05 -12.74
C ASP A 326 -50.42 6.63 -13.49
N ASP A 327 -50.32 6.19 -14.75
CA ASP A 327 -49.30 6.40 -15.79
C ASP A 327 -48.38 7.65 -15.79
N ASP A 328 -47.21 7.44 -16.40
CA ASP A 328 -46.33 8.42 -17.08
C ASP A 328 -45.27 9.21 -16.30
N ASN A 329 -44.77 8.71 -15.16
CA ASN A 329 -43.45 9.15 -14.65
C ASN A 329 -42.54 7.95 -14.37
N ASP A 330 -41.42 7.85 -15.09
CA ASP A 330 -40.45 6.74 -15.05
C ASP A 330 -39.72 6.61 -13.68
N ASP A 331 -40.04 7.50 -12.74
CA ASP A 331 -39.64 7.42 -11.34
C ASP A 331 -40.79 6.83 -10.49
N SER A 332 -40.98 5.51 -10.57
CA SER A 332 -41.84 4.80 -9.62
C SER A 332 -41.38 5.12 -8.19
N VAL A 333 -42.16 5.91 -7.45
CA VAL A 333 -41.86 6.30 -6.07
C VAL A 333 -42.01 5.05 -5.21
N ILE A 334 -40.90 4.34 -4.98
CA ILE A 334 -40.84 3.18 -4.10
C ILE A 334 -41.19 3.65 -2.69
N THR A 335 -42.38 3.28 -2.20
CA THR A 335 -42.75 3.53 -0.81
C THR A 335 -42.01 2.54 0.09
N LEU A 336 -41.32 3.07 1.09
CA LEU A 336 -40.50 2.30 2.04
C LEU A 336 -41.39 1.74 3.15
N ASN A 337 -41.40 0.42 3.33
CA ASN A 337 -42.05 -0.17 4.51
C ASN A 337 -41.13 -0.06 5.74
N GLN A 338 -41.16 1.10 6.40
CA GLN A 338 -40.40 1.37 7.64
C GLN A 338 -40.78 0.43 8.80
N GLN A 339 -41.94 -0.23 8.73
CA GLN A 339 -42.46 -1.14 9.75
C GLN A 339 -42.02 -2.60 9.53
N SER A 340 -41.44 -2.92 8.36
CA SER A 340 -40.95 -4.27 8.09
C SER A 340 -39.68 -4.58 8.91
N LEU A 341 -39.77 -5.59 9.78
CA LEU A 341 -38.64 -6.12 10.58
C LEU A 341 -37.87 -7.23 9.83
N ASP A 342 -38.16 -7.42 8.55
CA ASP A 342 -37.57 -8.48 7.73
C ASP A 342 -36.11 -8.13 7.39
N VAL A 343 -35.18 -8.69 8.17
CA VAL A 343 -33.73 -8.61 7.90
C VAL A 343 -33.33 -9.76 6.97
N PRO A 344 -32.68 -9.50 5.81
CA PRO A 344 -32.22 -10.57 4.94
C PRO A 344 -31.17 -11.42 5.66
N ARG A 345 -31.31 -12.76 5.57
CA ARG A 345 -30.28 -13.67 6.07
C ARG A 345 -29.05 -13.56 5.19
N PHE A 346 -27.96 -13.06 5.76
CA PHE A 346 -26.72 -12.86 5.04
C PHE A 346 -25.93 -14.18 4.95
N HIS A 347 -25.73 -14.69 3.73
CA HIS A 347 -24.80 -15.78 3.44
C HIS A 347 -23.64 -15.25 2.58
N PRO A 348 -22.39 -15.19 3.08
CA PRO A 348 -21.30 -14.49 2.41
C PRO A 348 -21.02 -14.99 0.99
N SER A 349 -20.98 -16.31 0.78
CA SER A 349 -20.62 -16.89 -0.52
C SER A 349 -21.65 -16.58 -1.60
N THR A 350 -22.94 -16.66 -1.24
CA THR A 350 -24.04 -16.40 -2.17
C THR A 350 -24.10 -14.91 -2.49
N PHE A 351 -23.97 -14.06 -1.46
CA PHE A 351 -23.93 -12.61 -1.63
C PHE A 351 -22.80 -12.18 -2.57
N LEU A 352 -21.58 -12.71 -2.42
CA LEU A 352 -20.46 -12.37 -3.29
C LEU A 352 -20.68 -12.80 -4.74
N GLN A 353 -21.23 -14.00 -4.97
CA GLN A 353 -21.56 -14.46 -6.32
C GLN A 353 -22.62 -13.58 -6.98
N THR A 354 -23.68 -13.23 -6.25
CA THR A 354 -24.74 -12.36 -6.77
C THR A 354 -24.21 -10.94 -6.97
N LEU A 355 -23.44 -10.38 -6.05
CA LEU A 355 -22.85 -9.05 -6.19
C LEU A 355 -21.88 -8.98 -7.37
N GLN A 356 -21.09 -10.02 -7.59
CA GLN A 356 -20.23 -10.12 -8.77
C GLN A 356 -21.04 -10.13 -10.08
N SER A 357 -22.22 -10.75 -10.11
CA SER A 357 -23.09 -10.72 -11.29
C SER A 357 -23.77 -9.37 -11.54
N GLN A 358 -23.86 -8.50 -10.53
CA GLN A 358 -24.49 -7.17 -10.63
C GLN A 358 -23.50 -6.06 -10.97
N ILE A 359 -22.20 -6.26 -10.72
CA ILE A 359 -21.15 -5.32 -11.10
C ILE A 359 -20.84 -5.48 -12.59
N LEU A 360 -20.48 -4.38 -13.25
CA LEU A 360 -20.16 -4.35 -14.68
C LEU A 360 -19.05 -5.38 -15.01
N PRO A 361 -19.18 -6.11 -16.14
CA PRO A 361 -18.21 -7.15 -16.51
C PRO A 361 -16.80 -6.61 -16.79
N ASP A 362 -16.68 -5.31 -17.10
CA ASP A 362 -15.39 -4.66 -17.37
C ASP A 362 -14.59 -4.37 -16.08
N VAL A 363 -15.26 -4.36 -14.92
CA VAL A 363 -14.63 -4.04 -13.63
C VAL A 363 -14.19 -5.32 -12.94
N LYS A 364 -12.88 -5.52 -12.78
CA LYS A 364 -12.35 -6.65 -12.01
C LYS A 364 -12.24 -6.29 -10.54
N VAL A 365 -12.95 -7.04 -9.70
CA VAL A 365 -12.96 -6.83 -8.24
C VAL A 365 -12.43 -8.07 -7.53
N HIS A 366 -11.49 -7.86 -6.62
CA HIS A 366 -11.02 -8.84 -5.66
C HIS A 366 -11.75 -8.64 -4.32
N TYR A 367 -12.44 -9.67 -3.86
CA TYR A 367 -13.19 -9.68 -2.59
C TYR A 367 -12.39 -10.37 -1.49
N HIS A 368 -12.38 -9.79 -0.29
CA HIS A 368 -11.81 -10.42 0.90
C HIS A 368 -12.77 -10.25 2.08
N LEU A 369 -13.06 -11.36 2.77
CA LEU A 369 -13.94 -11.39 3.94
C LEU A 369 -13.11 -11.45 5.21
N ASP A 370 -13.46 -10.64 6.20
CA ASP A 370 -12.82 -10.61 7.51
C ASP A 370 -13.84 -10.36 8.63
N ARG A 371 -13.55 -10.84 9.84
CA ARG A 371 -14.35 -10.56 11.04
C ARG A 371 -13.47 -9.93 12.12
N PRO A 372 -13.55 -8.60 12.33
CA PRO A 372 -12.68 -7.93 13.29
C PRO A 372 -12.89 -8.43 14.72
N PRO A 373 -11.81 -8.70 15.48
CA PRO A 373 -11.93 -9.13 16.86
C PRO A 373 -12.56 -8.03 17.71
N GLY A 374 -13.53 -8.38 18.55
CA GLY A 374 -14.22 -7.46 19.46
C GLY A 374 -15.39 -6.67 18.83
N LEU A 375 -15.63 -6.78 17.52
CA LEU A 375 -16.78 -6.15 16.86
C LEU A 375 -17.70 -7.23 16.28
N ALA A 376 -19.00 -7.15 16.58
CA ALA A 376 -20.03 -8.05 16.04
C ALA A 376 -20.45 -7.60 14.63
N LEU A 377 -19.50 -7.62 13.69
CA LEU A 377 -19.73 -7.31 12.28
C LEU A 377 -18.86 -8.16 11.37
N LEU A 378 -19.32 -8.38 10.14
CA LEU A 378 -18.56 -8.96 9.04
C LEU A 378 -18.08 -7.85 8.09
N LEU A 379 -16.80 -7.84 7.79
CA LEU A 379 -16.15 -6.90 6.87
C LEU A 379 -15.93 -7.56 5.51
N VAL A 380 -16.28 -6.86 4.44
CA VAL A 380 -16.00 -7.22 3.05
C VAL A 380 -15.13 -6.11 2.45
N ARG A 381 -13.89 -6.45 2.08
CA ARG A 381 -12.99 -5.58 1.34
C ARG A 381 -13.17 -5.85 -0.16
N LEU A 382 -13.43 -4.79 -0.92
CA LEU A 382 -13.48 -4.78 -2.38
C LEU A 382 -12.26 -4.02 -2.88
N PHE A 383 -11.38 -4.71 -3.60
CA PHE A 383 -10.26 -4.09 -4.29
C PHE A 383 -10.50 -4.14 -5.79
N ILE A 384 -10.58 -2.96 -6.39
CA ILE A 384 -11.00 -2.80 -7.77
C ILE A 384 -9.77 -2.51 -8.60
N VAL A 385 -9.66 -3.23 -9.70
CA VAL A 385 -8.73 -2.96 -10.78
C VAL A 385 -9.56 -2.51 -11.96
N ASP A 386 -9.41 -1.24 -12.33
CA ASP A 386 -10.10 -0.69 -13.49
C ASP A 386 -9.57 -1.34 -14.76
N SER A 387 -10.42 -1.43 -15.78
CA SER A 387 -9.98 -1.94 -17.07
C SER A 387 -9.06 -0.90 -17.72
N PRO A 388 -8.07 -1.32 -18.53
CA PRO A 388 -7.24 -0.37 -19.29
C PRO A 388 -8.05 0.45 -20.30
N TYR A 389 -9.31 0.10 -20.57
CA TYR A 389 -10.18 0.78 -21.52
C TYR A 389 -11.02 1.93 -20.92
N THR A 390 -11.18 1.96 -19.60
CA THR A 390 -11.93 3.00 -18.86
C THR A 390 -11.02 4.11 -18.31
N SER A 391 -9.73 3.83 -18.11
CA SER A 391 -8.76 4.86 -17.69
C SER A 391 -8.44 5.82 -18.85
N ALA A 392 -8.26 7.10 -18.55
CA ALA A 392 -7.90 8.15 -19.52
C ALA A 392 -6.62 7.88 -20.35
N MET A 393 -5.89 6.80 -20.04
CA MET A 393 -4.74 6.30 -20.80
C MET A 393 -5.11 5.65 -22.15
N ALA A 394 -6.39 5.32 -22.39
CA ALA A 394 -6.84 4.76 -23.67
C ALA A 394 -6.80 5.76 -24.84
N LEU A 395 -6.50 7.04 -24.57
CA LEU A 395 -6.36 8.10 -25.58
C LEU A 395 -4.89 8.45 -25.88
N ASP A 396 -3.92 7.81 -25.24
CA ASP A 396 -2.49 8.05 -25.49
C ASP A 396 -1.94 7.02 -26.48
N ASP A 397 -1.74 7.45 -27.72
CA ASP A 397 -1.24 6.64 -28.83
C ASP A 397 0.28 6.45 -28.70
N GLY A 398 0.75 5.26 -28.29
CA GLY A 398 2.20 5.07 -28.10
C GLY A 398 2.69 3.71 -27.61
N THR A 399 2.73 2.74 -28.51
CA THR A 399 3.82 1.74 -28.67
C THR A 399 4.58 1.24 -27.41
N SER A 400 3.89 0.66 -26.42
CA SER A 400 4.56 -0.28 -25.51
C SER A 400 3.56 -1.20 -24.84
N ALA A 401 3.62 -2.51 -25.16
CA ALA A 401 2.92 -3.54 -24.41
C ALA A 401 3.60 -3.69 -23.03
N LYS A 402 3.33 -2.73 -22.14
CA LYS A 402 3.62 -2.84 -20.71
C LYS A 402 2.52 -3.71 -20.07
N THR A 403 2.91 -4.56 -19.14
CA THR A 403 2.01 -5.21 -18.15
C THR A 403 0.95 -4.20 -17.69
N PRO A 404 -0.35 -4.58 -17.57
CA PRO A 404 -1.39 -3.65 -17.16
C PRO A 404 -1.00 -3.02 -15.82
N GLN A 405 -0.62 -1.75 -15.85
CA GLN A 405 -0.19 -1.00 -14.67
C GLN A 405 -1.43 -0.78 -13.80
N ILE A 406 -1.44 -1.32 -12.58
CA ILE A 406 -2.55 -1.26 -11.60
C ILE A 406 -2.65 0.15 -10.96
N GLU A 407 -2.39 1.20 -11.73
CA GLU A 407 -2.25 2.56 -11.21
C GLU A 407 -3.60 3.22 -10.89
N SER A 408 -4.71 2.67 -11.41
CA SER A 408 -6.08 3.10 -11.14
C SER A 408 -6.81 2.20 -10.13
N SER A 409 -6.10 1.63 -9.14
CA SER A 409 -6.75 0.74 -8.15
C SER A 409 -7.36 1.45 -6.95
N ARG A 410 -8.53 0.95 -6.52
CA ARG A 410 -9.35 1.54 -5.46
C ARG A 410 -9.80 0.48 -4.48
N THR A 411 -9.88 0.85 -3.20
CA THR A 411 -10.35 -0.03 -2.13
C THR A 411 -11.60 0.55 -1.49
N LEU A 412 -12.64 -0.28 -1.36
CA LEU A 412 -13.89 0.01 -0.66
C LEU A 412 -14.14 -1.07 0.39
N TYR A 413 -14.64 -0.68 1.56
CA TYR A 413 -15.03 -1.61 2.62
C TYR A 413 -16.53 -1.54 2.86
N ILE A 414 -17.14 -2.71 3.02
CA ILE A 414 -18.54 -2.90 3.39
C ILE A 414 -18.56 -3.66 4.71
N ALA A 415 -19.22 -3.12 5.73
CA ALA A 415 -19.40 -3.79 7.01
C ALA A 415 -20.87 -4.13 7.24
N PHE A 416 -21.12 -5.40 7.56
CA PHE A 416 -22.42 -5.96 7.89
C PHE A 416 -22.47 -6.26 9.39
N PRO A 417 -23.11 -5.41 10.21
CA PRO A 417 -23.38 -5.72 11.61
C PRO A 417 -24.23 -7.00 11.74
N ASP A 418 -23.91 -7.81 12.75
CA ASP A 418 -24.65 -9.04 13.03
C ASP A 418 -26.09 -8.71 13.43
N ALA A 419 -27.07 -9.40 12.83
CA ALA A 419 -28.50 -9.30 13.17
C ALA A 419 -29.10 -7.87 13.15
N ALA A 420 -28.56 -6.96 12.33
CA ALA A 420 -29.08 -5.60 12.20
C ALA A 420 -29.46 -5.27 10.74
N PRO A 421 -30.53 -4.47 10.51
CA PRO A 421 -30.95 -4.03 9.18
C PRO A 421 -30.11 -2.85 8.67
N PHE A 422 -28.81 -2.84 8.95
CA PHE A 422 -27.91 -1.76 8.56
C PHE A 422 -26.70 -2.31 7.82
N VAL A 423 -26.16 -1.51 6.90
CA VAL A 423 -24.91 -1.76 6.18
C VAL A 423 -24.05 -0.53 6.30
N TYR A 424 -22.77 -0.68 6.64
CA TYR A 424 -21.85 0.44 6.72
C TYR A 424 -20.93 0.43 5.51
N LEU A 425 -20.81 1.58 4.84
CA LEU A 425 -19.94 1.75 3.68
C LEU A 425 -18.83 2.74 4.01
N SER A 426 -17.59 2.36 3.71
CA SER A 426 -16.46 3.28 3.83
C SER A 426 -16.46 4.29 2.68
N LYS A 427 -15.76 5.41 2.87
CA LYS A 427 -15.33 6.24 1.73
C LYS A 427 -14.30 5.44 0.90
N PRO A 428 -14.40 5.42 -0.44
CA PRO A 428 -13.41 4.73 -1.28
C PRO A 428 -12.04 5.39 -1.12
N GLN A 429 -10.99 4.57 -1.04
CA GLN A 429 -9.59 4.99 -1.00
C GLN A 429 -8.95 4.70 -2.35
N SER A 430 -8.27 5.69 -2.93
CA SER A 430 -7.50 5.56 -4.17
C SER A 430 -6.02 5.40 -3.85
N THR A 431 -5.32 4.52 -4.55
CA THR A 431 -3.87 4.28 -4.37
C THR A 431 -3.00 4.91 -5.47
N GLY A 432 -3.51 5.94 -6.16
CA GLY A 432 -2.80 6.69 -7.21
C GLY A 432 -3.45 8.05 -7.51
N ILE A 433 -2.96 8.74 -8.55
CA ILE A 433 -3.46 10.03 -9.09
C ILE A 433 -4.82 9.82 -9.80
N ALA A 434 -5.75 9.12 -9.18
CA ALA A 434 -7.08 8.92 -9.75
C ALA A 434 -7.97 10.12 -9.43
N THR A 435 -8.73 10.57 -10.43
CA THR A 435 -9.69 11.67 -10.29
C THR A 435 -10.83 11.26 -9.34
N GLY A 436 -11.26 12.17 -8.47
CA GLY A 436 -12.29 11.88 -7.47
C GLY A 436 -13.68 11.56 -8.04
N ALA A 437 -13.93 11.80 -9.33
CA ALA A 437 -15.22 11.60 -9.99
C ALA A 437 -15.60 10.11 -10.09
N ASP A 438 -14.71 9.29 -10.62
CA ASP A 438 -14.96 7.87 -10.85
C ASP A 438 -15.15 7.07 -9.54
N SER A 439 -14.53 7.54 -8.44
CA SER A 439 -14.72 6.94 -7.11
C SER A 439 -16.17 7.05 -6.62
N LYS A 440 -16.88 8.11 -7.03
CA LYS A 440 -18.30 8.29 -6.73
C LYS A 440 -19.16 7.37 -7.59
N VAL A 441 -18.85 7.25 -8.88
CA VAL A 441 -19.55 6.36 -9.81
C VAL A 441 -19.52 4.91 -9.31
N PHE A 442 -18.33 4.42 -8.93
CA PHE A 442 -18.21 3.07 -8.39
C PHE A 442 -18.94 2.89 -7.06
N ARG A 443 -18.83 3.88 -6.15
CA ARG A 443 -19.57 3.85 -4.89
C ARG A 443 -21.07 3.74 -5.13
N ASN A 444 -21.61 4.50 -6.09
CA ASN A 444 -23.02 4.44 -6.46
C ASN A 444 -23.39 3.08 -7.07
N LEU A 445 -22.54 2.50 -7.92
CA LEU A 445 -22.74 1.17 -8.47
C LEU A 445 -22.81 0.09 -7.37
N VAL A 446 -21.93 0.16 -6.37
CA VAL A 446 -21.97 -0.75 -5.21
C VAL A 446 -23.20 -0.48 -4.33
N GLU A 447 -23.56 0.79 -4.13
CA GLU A 447 -24.76 1.20 -3.38
C GLU A 447 -26.04 0.65 -4.03
N GLU A 448 -26.12 0.61 -5.37
CA GLU A 448 -27.23 -0.03 -6.08
C GLU A 448 -27.11 -1.56 -6.12
N GLY A 449 -25.88 -2.09 -6.18
CA GLY A 449 -25.59 -3.52 -6.29
C GLY A 449 -25.89 -4.30 -5.01
N ILE A 450 -25.63 -3.72 -3.83
CA ILE A 450 -25.87 -4.37 -2.52
C ILE A 450 -27.35 -4.80 -2.34
N PRO A 451 -28.35 -3.91 -2.48
CA PRO A 451 -29.74 -4.30 -2.32
C PRO A 451 -30.18 -5.34 -3.35
N LYS A 452 -29.70 -5.25 -4.60
CA LYS A 452 -29.93 -6.27 -5.65
C LYS A 452 -29.33 -7.61 -5.26
N ALA A 453 -28.11 -7.64 -4.71
CA ALA A 453 -27.43 -8.85 -4.27
C ALA A 453 -28.07 -9.51 -3.02
N LEU A 454 -28.74 -8.72 -2.17
CA LEU A 454 -29.47 -9.24 -0.99
C LEU A 454 -30.94 -9.58 -1.31
N SER A 455 -31.45 -9.13 -2.45
CA SER A 455 -32.84 -9.36 -2.86
C SER A 455 -33.07 -10.83 -3.23
N GLN A 456 -34.26 -11.31 -2.88
CA GLN A 456 -34.75 -12.62 -3.29
C GLN A 456 -35.91 -12.42 -4.28
N PRO A 457 -36.29 -13.44 -5.06
CA PRO A 457 -37.50 -13.37 -5.87
C PRO A 457 -38.69 -12.88 -5.03
N ARG A 458 -39.34 -11.80 -5.47
CA ARG A 458 -40.46 -11.10 -4.78
C ARG A 458 -40.13 -10.37 -3.48
N LYS A 459 -38.87 -10.28 -3.05
CA LYS A 459 -38.41 -9.44 -1.94
C LYS A 459 -37.26 -8.54 -2.39
N ARG A 460 -37.60 -7.34 -2.87
CA ARG A 460 -36.62 -6.32 -3.28
C ARG A 460 -36.28 -5.43 -2.09
N TYR A 461 -34.99 -5.26 -1.81
CA TYR A 461 -34.52 -4.32 -0.79
C TYR A 461 -34.05 -3.03 -1.45
N THR A 462 -34.01 -1.95 -0.68
CA THR A 462 -33.35 -0.68 -1.03
C THR A 462 -32.46 -0.24 0.13
N LEU A 463 -31.43 0.54 -0.19
CA LEU A 463 -30.56 1.17 0.81
C LEU A 463 -31.00 2.61 1.03
N GLN A 464 -31.34 2.93 2.28
CA GLN A 464 -31.63 4.31 2.70
C GLN A 464 -30.41 4.87 3.43
N ALA A 465 -29.84 5.96 2.90
CA ALA A 465 -28.77 6.68 3.58
C ALA A 465 -29.23 7.19 4.95
N THR A 466 -28.45 6.91 5.99
CA THR A 466 -28.65 7.52 7.31
C THR A 466 -27.76 8.75 7.46
N ASP A 467 -28.14 9.66 8.35
CA ASP A 467 -27.38 10.89 8.61
C ASP A 467 -26.28 10.72 9.67
N LEU A 468 -25.81 9.49 9.86
CA LEU A 468 -24.75 9.13 10.78
C LEU A 468 -23.47 8.76 10.03
N ARG A 469 -22.42 9.56 10.25
CA ARG A 469 -21.07 9.35 9.72
C ARG A 469 -20.06 9.36 10.85
N SER A 470 -19.18 8.37 10.89
CA SER A 470 -18.13 8.32 11.90
C SER A 470 -16.93 7.52 11.40
N LYS A 471 -15.75 7.82 11.95
CA LYS A 471 -14.58 6.95 11.78
C LYS A 471 -14.60 5.75 12.72
N ASN A 472 -15.37 5.81 13.80
CA ASN A 472 -15.43 4.75 14.81
C ASN A 472 -16.59 3.80 14.55
N LEU A 473 -16.29 2.55 14.19
CA LEU A 473 -17.30 1.50 14.00
C LEU A 473 -18.01 1.11 15.30
N SER A 474 -17.34 1.19 16.44
CA SER A 474 -17.93 0.93 17.76
C SER A 474 -19.11 1.87 18.02
N LEU A 475 -19.02 3.12 17.56
CA LEU A 475 -20.14 4.05 17.63
C LEU A 475 -21.29 3.61 16.73
N LEU A 476 -21.01 3.31 15.46
CA LEU A 476 -22.03 2.88 14.51
C LEU A 476 -22.75 1.62 14.98
N LEU A 477 -22.03 0.67 15.57
CA LEU A 477 -22.61 -0.52 16.20
C LEU A 477 -23.47 -0.18 17.42
N SER A 478 -23.03 0.76 18.25
CA SER A 478 -23.78 1.13 19.45
C SER A 478 -25.10 1.81 19.12
N SER A 479 -25.17 2.62 18.05
CA SER A 479 -26.36 3.36 17.64
C SER A 479 -27.21 2.65 16.58
N LYS A 480 -26.58 1.96 15.63
CA LYS A 480 -27.22 1.33 14.46
C LYS A 480 -26.81 -0.15 14.29
N GLY A 481 -26.53 -0.84 15.39
CA GLY A 481 -26.26 -2.27 15.42
C GLY A 481 -27.32 -3.06 16.21
N ALA A 482 -27.11 -4.38 16.33
CA ALA A 482 -27.96 -5.25 17.13
C ALA A 482 -27.53 -5.20 18.61
N GLY A 483 -27.97 -4.16 19.31
CA GLY A 483 -27.69 -3.97 20.72
C GLY A 483 -28.77 -3.15 21.39
N ARG A 484 -28.88 -3.25 22.72
CA ARG A 484 -29.84 -2.47 23.52
C ARG A 484 -29.56 -0.97 23.53
N THR A 485 -28.34 -0.58 23.14
CA THR A 485 -27.89 0.81 23.09
C THR A 485 -28.36 1.55 21.84
N ASN A 486 -28.96 0.85 20.87
CA ASN A 486 -29.33 1.42 19.57
C ASN A 486 -30.37 2.56 19.64
N ALA A 487 -31.33 2.44 20.56
CA ALA A 487 -32.40 3.41 20.79
C ALA A 487 -32.37 4.01 22.21
N ALA A 488 -31.36 3.67 23.01
CA ALA A 488 -31.22 4.11 24.40
C ALA A 488 -29.78 4.57 24.67
N ALA A 489 -29.30 5.53 23.88
CA ALA A 489 -28.00 6.18 24.07
C ALA A 489 -28.12 7.43 24.97
N GLY A 490 -26.99 8.04 25.33
CA GLY A 490 -26.99 9.23 26.20
C GLY A 490 -27.50 8.94 27.61
N GLY A 491 -28.34 9.83 28.14
CA GLY A 491 -28.98 9.68 29.45
C GLY A 491 -29.89 8.45 29.55
N TRP A 492 -30.40 7.96 28.43
CA TRP A 492 -31.23 6.74 28.35
C TRP A 492 -30.42 5.45 28.47
N SER A 493 -29.09 5.52 28.46
CA SER A 493 -28.21 4.36 28.63
C SER A 493 -28.46 3.57 29.90
N PHE A 494 -29.08 4.20 30.91
CA PHE A 494 -29.59 3.53 32.11
C PHE A 494 -30.48 2.31 31.77
N TYR A 495 -31.38 2.43 30.79
CA TYR A 495 -32.29 1.35 30.39
C TYR A 495 -31.62 0.24 29.56
N ALA A 496 -30.45 0.53 28.98
CA ALA A 496 -29.68 -0.43 28.22
C ALA A 496 -28.89 -1.38 29.13
N ASP A 497 -28.44 -0.93 30.30
CA ASP A 497 -27.62 -1.70 31.24
C ASP A 497 -28.45 -2.74 32.00
N ARG A 498 -28.08 -4.02 31.87
CA ARG A 498 -28.75 -5.11 32.59
C ARG A 498 -28.34 -5.19 34.05
N LYS A 499 -27.16 -4.67 34.42
CA LYS A 499 -26.62 -4.80 35.78
C LYS A 499 -27.43 -4.01 36.81
N LYS A 500 -28.15 -2.99 36.35
CA LYS A 500 -28.99 -2.12 37.19
C LYS A 500 -30.46 -2.55 37.21
N ASN A 501 -30.82 -3.56 36.40
CA ASN A 501 -32.16 -4.12 36.41
C ASN A 501 -32.20 -5.20 37.47
N GLU A 502 -32.64 -4.83 38.65
CA GLU A 502 -32.91 -5.76 39.73
C GLU A 502 -34.07 -6.67 39.32
N SER A 503 -33.85 -7.98 39.45
CA SER A 503 -34.89 -8.96 39.18
C SER A 503 -35.93 -8.87 40.30
N PRO A 504 -37.23 -8.98 40.02
CA PRO A 504 -38.26 -9.12 41.06
C PRO A 504 -38.04 -10.31 42.01
N LEU A 505 -37.10 -11.21 41.68
CA LEU A 505 -36.68 -12.36 42.47
C LEU A 505 -35.37 -12.14 43.23
N ASP A 506 -34.73 -10.97 43.12
CA ASP A 506 -33.51 -10.67 43.87
C ASP A 506 -33.85 -10.47 45.36
N THR A 507 -33.01 -11.07 46.21
CA THR A 507 -33.22 -11.09 47.67
C THR A 507 -32.81 -9.78 48.35
N THR A 508 -32.19 -8.87 47.61
CA THR A 508 -31.78 -7.54 48.07
C THR A 508 -32.80 -6.51 47.60
N LEU A 509 -33.35 -5.72 48.53
CA LEU A 509 -34.28 -4.66 48.20
C LEU A 509 -33.59 -3.55 47.38
N PRO A 510 -34.28 -2.92 46.42
CA PRO A 510 -33.74 -1.83 45.63
C PRO A 510 -33.24 -0.66 46.48
N THR A 511 -31.98 -0.29 46.31
CA THR A 511 -31.48 1.01 46.78
C THR A 511 -31.74 2.05 45.67
N PRO A 512 -32.31 3.22 45.99
CA PRO A 512 -32.61 4.23 44.96
C PRO A 512 -31.33 4.67 44.23
N PRO A 513 -31.35 4.74 42.88
CA PRO A 513 -30.15 4.74 42.01
C PRO A 513 -29.28 6.00 42.09
N LEU A 514 -29.63 6.98 42.92
CA LEU A 514 -28.90 8.26 43.04
C LEU A 514 -28.27 8.48 44.43
N SER A 515 -28.35 7.50 45.33
CA SER A 515 -27.92 7.68 46.73
C SER A 515 -26.47 7.30 47.03
N GLU A 516 -25.81 6.45 46.22
CA GLU A 516 -24.51 5.85 46.63
C GLU A 516 -23.28 6.08 45.74
N ASP A 517 -23.38 6.75 44.58
CA ASP A 517 -22.18 6.99 43.75
C ASP A 517 -21.28 8.15 44.23
N SER A 518 -21.38 8.53 45.51
CA SER A 518 -20.50 9.54 46.12
C SER A 518 -19.22 8.98 46.75
N GLU A 519 -19.00 7.66 46.76
CA GLU A 519 -17.81 7.04 47.38
C GLU A 519 -16.82 6.45 46.37
N SER A 520 -16.24 7.28 45.50
CA SER A 520 -15.03 6.88 44.79
C SER A 520 -14.04 8.01 44.54
N VAL A 521 -13.83 8.90 45.50
CA VAL A 521 -12.56 9.66 45.63
C VAL A 521 -12.31 9.98 47.11
N SER A 522 -11.58 9.09 47.79
CA SER A 522 -10.67 9.33 48.93
C SER A 522 -10.77 8.21 49.99
N SER A 523 -9.78 7.33 49.96
CA SER A 523 -9.47 6.45 51.09
C SER A 523 -8.51 7.16 52.04
N ALA A 524 -8.99 7.61 53.20
CA ALA A 524 -8.23 7.61 54.45
C ALA A 524 -9.08 8.07 55.64
N ALA A 525 -8.96 7.30 56.72
CA ALA A 525 -9.39 7.56 58.11
C ALA A 525 -10.89 7.52 58.40
N GLY A 526 -11.30 6.44 59.06
CA GLY A 526 -12.60 6.31 59.67
C GLY A 526 -12.73 7.20 60.91
N GLU A 527 -13.90 7.78 61.10
CA GLU A 527 -14.34 8.26 62.40
C GLU A 527 -15.86 8.27 62.46
N GLN A 528 -16.41 7.55 63.43
CA GLN A 528 -17.83 7.58 63.78
C GLN A 528 -18.16 8.98 64.29
N VAL A 529 -19.15 9.66 63.72
CA VAL A 529 -19.69 10.88 64.32
C VAL A 529 -21.21 10.84 64.39
N THR A 530 -21.67 10.86 65.64
CA THR A 530 -23.04 10.95 66.12
C THR A 530 -23.76 12.23 65.65
N ALA A 531 -25.06 12.09 65.40
CA ALA A 531 -25.97 13.17 65.03
C ALA A 531 -26.00 14.29 66.08
N ALA A 532 -25.49 15.47 65.73
CA ALA A 532 -25.74 16.71 66.44
C ALA A 532 -26.02 17.84 65.43
N LYS A 533 -27.20 18.45 65.58
CA LYS A 533 -27.70 19.58 64.77
C LYS A 533 -26.68 20.73 64.75
N ARG A 534 -26.03 20.98 63.61
CA ARG A 534 -25.14 22.12 63.39
C ARG A 534 -25.86 23.24 62.66
N LYS A 535 -25.73 24.44 63.23
CA LYS A 535 -26.13 25.75 62.70
C LYS A 535 -25.37 26.02 61.40
N VAL A 536 -26.08 26.20 60.29
CA VAL A 536 -25.51 26.44 58.96
C VAL A 536 -24.83 27.82 58.94
N THR A 537 -23.51 27.84 58.97
CA THR A 537 -22.70 28.99 58.55
C THR A 537 -22.36 28.80 57.08
N TYR A 538 -22.73 29.76 56.23
CA TYR A 538 -22.45 29.75 54.80
C TYR A 538 -20.94 29.90 54.57
N ASP A 539 -20.26 28.81 54.22
CA ASP A 539 -18.88 28.83 53.75
C ASP A 539 -18.90 28.83 52.20
N PRO A 540 -18.41 29.90 51.54
CA PRO A 540 -18.38 29.97 50.08
C PRO A 540 -17.58 28.83 49.44
N ALA A 541 -16.59 28.26 50.12
CA ALA A 541 -15.83 27.11 49.61
C ALA A 541 -16.65 25.80 49.66
N GLU A 542 -17.62 25.67 50.57
CA GLU A 542 -18.54 24.54 50.59
C GLU A 542 -19.59 24.69 49.49
N ALA A 543 -20.13 25.89 49.27
CA ALA A 543 -21.07 26.17 48.18
C ALA A 543 -20.47 25.83 46.80
N ASP A 544 -19.22 26.23 46.54
CA ASP A 544 -18.52 25.89 45.29
C ASP A 544 -18.35 24.37 45.08
N ARG A 545 -18.15 23.61 46.18
CA ARG A 545 -18.08 22.14 46.12
C ARG A 545 -19.44 21.52 45.83
N PHE A 546 -20.50 22.03 46.42
CA PHE A 546 -21.88 21.59 46.13
C PHE A 546 -22.25 21.88 44.67
N ASP A 547 -21.93 23.07 44.16
CA ASP A 547 -22.20 23.45 42.77
C ASP A 547 -21.37 22.63 41.77
N LYS A 548 -20.12 22.33 42.12
CA LYS A 548 -19.31 21.38 41.34
C LYS A 548 -19.92 19.99 41.32
N LYS A 549 -20.38 19.49 42.48
CA LYS A 549 -21.03 18.17 42.58
C LYS A 549 -22.35 18.14 41.78
N ALA A 550 -23.15 19.20 41.86
CA ALA A 550 -24.40 19.34 41.11
C ALA A 550 -24.15 19.32 39.60
N ARG A 551 -23.13 20.06 39.11
CA ARG A 551 -22.73 20.06 37.70
C ARG A 551 -22.28 18.67 37.20
N LEU A 552 -21.46 17.97 37.98
CA LEU A 552 -21.02 16.61 37.65
C LEU A 552 -22.19 15.63 37.60
N LEU A 553 -23.14 15.74 38.53
CA LEU A 553 -24.36 14.92 38.53
C LEU A 553 -25.26 15.23 37.34
N ALA A 554 -25.44 16.50 36.98
CA ALA A 554 -26.20 16.90 35.80
C ALA A 554 -25.57 16.36 34.51
N ALA A 555 -24.24 16.47 34.37
CA ALA A 555 -23.51 15.89 33.24
C ALA A 555 -23.71 14.36 33.18
N ARG A 556 -23.58 13.67 34.32
CA ARG A 556 -23.78 12.22 34.40
C ARG A 556 -25.21 11.81 34.06
N ALA A 557 -26.22 12.54 34.52
CA ALA A 557 -27.62 12.25 34.22
C ALA A 557 -27.95 12.44 32.73
N ARG A 558 -27.38 13.46 32.08
CA ARG A 558 -27.65 13.79 30.68
C ARG A 558 -26.89 12.91 29.68
N PHE A 559 -25.61 12.64 29.93
CA PHE A 559 -24.77 11.86 29.02
C PHE A 559 -24.71 10.36 29.40
N GLY A 560 -25.10 10.00 30.62
CA GLY A 560 -25.04 8.63 31.12
C GLY A 560 -23.63 8.05 31.05
N ASP A 561 -23.52 6.84 30.51
CA ASP A 561 -22.23 6.16 30.30
C ASP A 561 -21.54 6.51 28.98
N SER A 562 -22.16 7.36 28.15
CA SER A 562 -21.61 7.83 26.87
C SER A 562 -20.80 9.13 27.01
N ALA A 563 -20.14 9.52 25.92
CA ALA A 563 -19.40 10.79 25.80
C ALA A 563 -18.27 10.92 26.83
N LYS A 564 -17.56 9.82 27.11
CA LYS A 564 -16.31 9.84 27.89
C LYS A 564 -15.14 9.99 26.91
N LEU A 565 -14.06 10.65 27.30
CA LEU A 565 -12.91 10.86 26.39
C LEU A 565 -12.33 9.54 25.84
N ASP A 566 -12.33 8.49 26.66
CA ASP A 566 -11.71 7.20 26.33
C ASP A 566 -12.73 6.12 25.90
N ASP A 567 -13.96 6.49 25.55
CA ASP A 567 -15.01 5.51 25.21
C ASP A 567 -14.84 4.86 23.81
N GLY A 568 -13.92 5.37 22.98
CA GLY A 568 -13.71 4.89 21.61
C GLY A 568 -14.91 5.14 20.68
N ARG A 569 -15.85 6.00 21.09
CA ARG A 569 -17.08 6.36 20.35
C ARG A 569 -17.06 7.83 19.93
N GLY A 570 -15.88 8.34 19.58
CA GLY A 570 -15.73 9.72 19.12
C GLY A 570 -16.52 10.02 17.85
N ILE A 571 -17.17 11.18 17.83
CA ILE A 571 -17.70 11.82 16.61
C ILE A 571 -16.88 13.07 16.37
N GLU A 572 -16.35 13.20 15.17
CA GLU A 572 -15.44 14.29 14.82
C GLU A 572 -16.15 15.57 14.39
N ARG A 573 -17.34 15.43 13.79
CA ARG A 573 -18.09 16.54 13.23
C ARG A 573 -19.59 16.33 13.36
N VAL A 574 -20.28 17.37 13.83
CA VAL A 574 -21.74 17.42 13.94
C VAL A 574 -22.21 18.73 13.33
N ASP A 575 -23.07 18.65 12.31
CA ASP A 575 -23.68 19.80 11.63
C ASP A 575 -25.18 19.82 11.91
N ILE A 576 -25.69 20.92 12.47
CA ILE A 576 -27.08 21.06 12.90
C ILE A 576 -27.65 22.34 12.32
N THR A 577 -28.82 22.25 11.71
CA THR A 577 -29.61 23.41 11.27
C THR A 577 -30.85 23.49 12.15
N MET A 578 -31.09 24.65 12.75
CA MET A 578 -32.29 24.92 13.55
C MET A 578 -33.32 25.58 12.65
N GLU A 579 -34.51 25.00 12.59
CA GLU A 579 -35.68 25.54 11.88
C GLU A 579 -36.87 25.72 12.83
N ASP A 580 -36.64 25.64 14.14
CA ASP A 580 -37.66 25.84 15.16
C ASP A 580 -38.23 27.27 15.10
N SER A 581 -39.55 27.35 15.20
CA SER A 581 -40.23 28.62 15.48
C SER A 581 -39.77 29.16 16.83
N PHE A 582 -39.45 30.45 16.88
CA PHE A 582 -39.05 31.11 18.14
C PHE A 582 -40.20 31.17 19.17
N LEU A 583 -41.44 31.05 18.70
CA LEU A 583 -42.64 30.91 19.53
C LEU A 583 -42.84 29.41 19.80
N GLY A 584 -42.24 28.92 20.87
CA GLY A 584 -42.24 27.50 21.21
C GLY A 584 -43.63 26.92 21.53
N PRO A 585 -43.73 25.59 21.70
CA PRO A 585 -44.99 24.88 21.99
C PRO A 585 -45.61 25.19 23.36
N GLU A 586 -44.93 25.95 24.23
CA GLU A 586 -45.46 26.31 25.55
C GLU A 586 -46.40 27.52 25.53
N ASN A 587 -46.39 28.31 24.45
CA ASN A 587 -47.42 29.31 24.22
C ASN A 587 -48.54 28.66 23.41
N ASN A 588 -49.37 27.88 24.10
CA ASN A 588 -50.65 27.37 23.60
C ASN A 588 -51.68 28.52 23.45
N VAL A 589 -51.23 29.66 22.91
CA VAL A 589 -52.07 30.77 22.49
C VAL A 589 -52.61 30.35 21.13
N PRO A 590 -53.94 30.33 20.92
CA PRO A 590 -54.48 30.16 19.58
C PRO A 590 -54.02 31.39 18.77
N VAL A 591 -53.02 31.20 17.93
CA VAL A 591 -52.53 32.24 17.03
C VAL A 591 -53.49 32.26 15.85
N ASP A 592 -54.16 33.40 15.64
CA ASP A 592 -54.94 33.69 14.44
C ASP A 592 -54.06 33.45 13.19
N GLU A 593 -54.65 32.95 12.10
CA GLU A 593 -53.98 32.40 10.90
C GLU A 593 -53.00 33.36 10.16
N ASP A 594 -52.79 34.59 10.64
CA ASP A 594 -52.06 35.67 9.96
C ASP A 594 -50.70 36.08 10.61
N GLU A 595 -50.31 35.57 11.78
CA GLU A 595 -48.95 35.84 12.32
C GLU A 595 -47.94 34.78 11.90
N THR A 596 -47.17 35.10 10.85
CA THR A 596 -46.02 34.31 10.39
C THR A 596 -45.02 34.09 11.53
N SER A 597 -45.00 32.87 12.08
CA SER A 597 -44.08 32.46 13.13
C SER A 597 -42.63 32.64 12.65
N TRP A 598 -41.90 33.58 13.26
CA TRP A 598 -40.50 33.84 12.91
C TRP A 598 -39.61 32.66 13.30
N ALA A 599 -38.99 32.02 12.31
CA ALA A 599 -38.06 30.90 12.49
C ALA A 599 -36.63 31.33 12.08
N PRO A 600 -35.70 31.52 13.03
CA PRO A 600 -34.32 31.87 12.70
C PRO A 600 -33.55 30.64 12.16
N GLY A 601 -33.00 30.76 10.95
CA GLY A 601 -32.13 29.74 10.36
C GLY A 601 -30.74 29.73 11.00
N VAL A 602 -30.60 29.13 12.18
CA VAL A 602 -29.30 29.03 12.88
C VAL A 602 -28.60 27.73 12.48
N LYS A 603 -27.34 27.84 12.04
CA LYS A 603 -26.52 26.67 11.71
C LYS A 603 -25.35 26.54 12.68
N LEU A 604 -25.29 25.40 13.36
CA LEU A 604 -24.23 25.03 14.29
C LEU A 604 -23.36 23.94 13.65
N THR A 605 -22.05 24.15 13.64
CA THR A 605 -21.07 23.14 13.23
C THR A 605 -20.06 22.94 14.34
N PHE A 606 -20.05 21.74 14.92
CA PHE A 606 -19.07 21.33 15.91
C PHE A 606 -18.00 20.47 15.26
N ARG A 607 -16.74 20.67 15.64
CA ARG A 607 -15.60 19.86 15.18
C ARG A 607 -14.66 19.55 16.35
N GLY A 608 -14.13 18.34 16.39
CA GLY A 608 -13.17 17.90 17.41
C GLY A 608 -12.78 16.44 17.20
N SER A 609 -12.06 15.85 18.15
CA SER A 609 -11.83 14.39 18.19
C SER A 609 -13.07 13.64 18.69
N HIS A 610 -13.74 14.20 19.70
CA HIS A 610 -15.01 13.72 20.23
C HIS A 610 -15.88 14.91 20.67
N VAL A 611 -16.81 15.32 19.80
CA VAL A 611 -17.69 16.50 20.02
C VAL A 611 -18.49 16.38 21.33
N PHE A 612 -19.19 15.27 21.53
CA PHE A 612 -20.04 15.10 22.71
C PHE A 612 -19.26 14.97 24.03
N ALA A 613 -18.06 14.36 24.02
CA ALA A 613 -17.20 14.36 25.20
C ALA A 613 -16.69 15.76 25.55
N GLY A 614 -16.36 16.57 24.54
CA GLY A 614 -16.06 18.00 24.74
C GLY A 614 -17.26 18.75 25.32
N MET A 615 -18.47 18.50 24.82
CA MET A 615 -19.68 19.13 25.35
C MET A 615 -19.93 18.73 26.81
N ARG A 616 -19.75 17.45 27.13
CA ARG A 616 -19.82 16.97 28.52
C ARG A 616 -18.82 17.69 29.41
N GLN A 617 -17.57 17.84 28.99
CA GLN A 617 -16.56 18.59 29.75
C GLN A 617 -16.93 20.06 29.97
N LEU A 618 -17.56 20.71 28.98
CA LEU A 618 -18.06 22.08 29.13
C LEU A 618 -19.19 22.18 30.16
N VAL A 619 -20.03 21.16 30.27
CA VAL A 619 -21.05 21.06 31.33
C VAL A 619 -20.39 20.83 32.70
N GLU A 620 -19.41 19.92 32.78
CA GLU A 620 -18.67 19.64 34.02
C GLU A 620 -17.87 20.88 34.50
N ALA A 621 -17.34 21.67 33.58
CA ALA A 621 -16.67 22.94 33.85
C ALA A 621 -17.64 24.08 34.24
N GLY A 622 -18.94 23.93 34.00
CA GLY A 622 -19.97 24.95 34.25
C GLY A 622 -20.03 26.06 33.21
N VAL A 623 -19.44 25.87 32.02
CA VAL A 623 -19.57 26.79 30.89
C VAL A 623 -20.95 26.65 30.24
N VAL A 624 -21.46 25.41 30.20
CA VAL A 624 -22.79 25.08 29.66
C VAL A 624 -23.68 24.59 30.80
N ASP A 625 -24.89 25.14 30.90
CA ASP A 625 -25.88 24.66 31.86
C ASP A 625 -26.51 23.35 31.37
N GLY A 626 -26.11 22.23 31.99
CA GLY A 626 -26.61 20.90 31.65
C GLY A 626 -28.12 20.71 31.89
N SER A 627 -28.76 21.56 32.69
CA SER A 627 -30.21 21.48 32.95
C SER A 627 -31.04 22.06 31.80
N ARG A 628 -30.53 23.09 31.12
CA ARG A 628 -31.18 23.76 29.99
C ARG A 628 -30.70 23.24 28.62
N MET A 629 -29.67 22.41 28.61
CA MET A 629 -29.13 21.79 27.40
C MET A 629 -30.18 20.86 26.74
N PRO A 630 -30.42 20.97 25.42
CA PRO A 630 -31.36 20.12 24.73
C PRO A 630 -30.84 18.69 24.57
N GLY A 631 -31.74 17.72 24.49
CA GLY A 631 -31.42 16.28 24.43
C GLY A 631 -30.54 15.91 23.23
N TRP A 632 -30.79 16.49 22.06
CA TRP A 632 -30.00 16.22 20.84
C TRP A 632 -28.51 16.60 20.97
N LEU A 633 -28.14 17.49 21.90
CA LEU A 633 -26.74 17.87 22.16
C LEU A 633 -26.00 16.85 23.02
N THR A 634 -26.69 15.83 23.54
CA THR A 634 -26.09 14.70 24.27
C THR A 634 -25.59 13.58 23.35
N GLY A 635 -25.99 13.60 22.06
CA GLY A 635 -25.66 12.56 21.08
C GLY A 635 -26.57 11.33 21.14
N GLU A 636 -27.66 11.36 21.91
CA GLU A 636 -28.59 10.23 22.08
C GLU A 636 -29.26 9.77 20.77
N GLU A 637 -29.51 10.70 19.85
CA GLU A 637 -30.19 10.44 18.58
C GLU A 637 -29.27 9.81 17.52
N GLY A 638 -27.95 9.80 17.75
CA GLY A 638 -26.99 9.20 16.83
C GLY A 638 -26.99 9.82 15.43
N VAL A 639 -27.20 11.14 15.34
CA VAL A 639 -27.20 11.91 14.08
C VAL A 639 -25.96 12.80 14.03
N THR A 640 -25.30 12.85 12.86
CA THR A 640 -24.19 13.79 12.60
C THR A 640 -24.57 14.97 11.75
N ILE A 641 -25.63 14.86 10.95
CA ILE A 641 -26.18 15.95 10.14
C ILE A 641 -27.69 15.98 10.33
N GLY A 642 -28.23 17.02 10.97
CA GLY A 642 -29.65 17.04 11.31
C GLY A 642 -30.28 18.41 11.27
N VAL A 643 -31.60 18.40 11.18
CA VAL A 643 -32.44 19.59 11.30
C VAL A 643 -33.26 19.47 12.58
N VAL A 644 -33.24 20.50 13.43
CA VAL A 644 -34.07 20.55 14.64
C VAL A 644 -35.41 21.20 14.27
N ARG A 645 -36.49 20.45 14.50
CA ARG A 645 -37.88 20.87 14.36
C ARG A 645 -38.70 20.40 15.57
N ASP A 646 -39.47 21.29 16.16
CA ASP A 646 -40.25 21.11 17.38
C ASP A 646 -39.41 20.58 18.55
N GLY A 647 -38.18 21.08 18.68
CA GLY A 647 -37.25 20.66 19.73
C GLY A 647 -36.65 19.25 19.56
N ARG A 648 -36.95 18.56 18.45
CA ARG A 648 -36.39 17.24 18.11
C ARG A 648 -35.50 17.32 16.88
N ILE A 649 -34.36 16.64 16.92
CA ILE A 649 -33.48 16.52 15.75
C ILE A 649 -34.02 15.42 14.83
N ARG A 650 -34.15 15.74 13.55
CA ARG A 650 -34.43 14.77 12.49
C ARG A 650 -33.27 14.75 11.50
N GLY A 651 -33.12 13.63 10.82
CA GLY A 651 -32.17 13.52 9.71
C GLY A 651 -32.47 14.51 8.58
N TYR A 652 -31.43 15.06 7.94
CA TYR A 652 -31.53 16.09 6.89
C TYR A 652 -32.37 15.65 5.68
N LYS A 653 -32.54 14.34 5.45
CA LYS A 653 -33.39 13.77 4.38
C LYS A 653 -34.70 13.13 4.88
N GLY A 654 -35.19 13.47 6.07
CA GLY A 654 -36.38 12.83 6.65
C GLY A 654 -36.16 11.37 7.05
N SER A 655 -34.90 10.92 7.13
CA SER A 655 -34.48 9.56 7.53
C SER A 655 -34.55 9.31 9.05
N GLY A 656 -35.01 10.29 9.82
CA GLY A 656 -35.20 10.19 11.26
C GLY A 656 -36.59 9.69 11.60
N ILE A 657 -36.74 8.37 11.73
CA ILE A 657 -37.41 7.60 12.79
C ILE A 657 -36.86 6.16 12.73
#